data_AF-A0A1P8FM51-F1
#
_entry.id   AF-A0A1P8FM51-F1
#
_cell.length_a   1.000
_cell.length_b   1.000
_cell.length_c   1.000
_cell.angle_alpha   90.00
_cell.angle_beta   90.00
_cell.angle_gamma   90.00
#
_symmetry.space_group_name_H-M   'P 1'
#
loop_
_entity.id
_entity.type
_entity.pdbx_description
1 polymer ?
#
loop_
_entity_poly.entity_id
_entity_poly.type
_entity_poly.pdbx_seq_one_letter_code
_entity_poly.pdbx_strand_id
1 'polypeptide(L)'
;MTIDLTRFHESFFTESLEALDATEAHLLALESQGGGDASEASERVNAIFRAVHSVKGAAGSLGFLPIAEFTHHLESFLDHARKGSVAVTGSAVDALLASVDHARSLLKSARDGGAVDTHRAILLVETLRNLSPDNAGVSSRPSPGAAEAAPGDSQATYRIRFEPSVDFFRSGNDPLRMFKVLAEMGTLEAQADVSRLPPPEQFDPEACYLAWDLILTTTTPRADIEEVFAWAGDESRVVIEEDGPAEAPVKVPEAPPVEPPAQDRRATDRRQGDRRRERRVEDDVGGDLRTDRLHVSRDRVDELINLVGELVITKTMLKQVVSTLDPAAVERLEQSLANLERNTRDIQDRVMSIRMLPMSHAFGRFARLVRDVGQRTGKQVNITVTGGDAELDKSVIEKLVDPLTHLVRNALDHGIETPDERRAAGKPEMATLALHAEHRGGHIEIRVSDDGRGIDPERVQAKAREAGLLSENETIDVARACELIFEPGFSTAAEVGELSGRGVGLDVVRKNIQALSGSLRFESEPGRGAQVVLRLPLTLAIIDGMLVTVGPDAYIVPMTSIVECLQPDPTTMKSIAGRGMLVELRGEYLPLLVLSQLTATEGAASFEDGLLLVLEAEGNKVALLVDALVGQEQVVIKSLERNYRKVGYIAGATILGEGRVTLILDVASLVRAARE
;
A
#
# COMPACT_ATOMS: atom_id res chain seq x y z
N MET A 1 -29.08 16.52 13.95
CA MET A 1 -28.26 15.33 13.59
C MET A 1 -26.84 15.82 13.41
N THR A 2 -25.96 15.54 14.37
CA THR A 2 -24.52 15.77 14.22
C THR A 2 -24.01 14.85 13.13
N ILE A 3 -23.51 15.41 12.03
CA ILE A 3 -22.82 14.63 11.00
C ILE A 3 -21.60 14.02 11.67
N ASP A 4 -21.57 12.69 11.73
CA ASP A 4 -20.46 11.91 12.28
C ASP A 4 -19.26 12.00 11.33
N LEU A 5 -18.44 13.05 11.53
CA LEU A 5 -17.23 13.36 10.76
C LEU A 5 -16.22 12.20 10.76
N THR A 6 -16.31 11.30 11.74
CA THR A 6 -15.47 10.10 11.85
C THR A 6 -15.59 9.19 10.62
N ARG A 7 -16.74 9.20 9.93
CA ARG A 7 -16.92 8.43 8.67
C ARG A 7 -16.11 8.95 7.49
N PHE A 8 -15.74 10.23 7.51
CA PHE A 8 -14.94 10.85 6.45
C PHE A 8 -13.43 10.75 6.70
N HIS A 9 -13.02 10.43 7.92
CA HIS A 9 -11.60 10.30 8.27
C HIS A 9 -10.92 9.16 7.48
N GLU A 10 -11.57 8.00 7.32
CA GLU A 10 -10.99 6.87 6.58
C GLU A 10 -10.79 7.19 5.09
N SER A 11 -11.78 7.84 4.46
CA SER A 11 -11.68 8.33 3.07
C SER A 11 -10.56 9.36 2.95
N PHE A 12 -10.50 10.33 3.87
CA PHE A 12 -9.46 11.36 3.90
C PHE A 12 -8.05 10.78 4.00
N PHE A 13 -7.82 9.84 4.92
CA PHE A 13 -6.50 9.23 5.07
C PHE A 13 -6.11 8.46 3.81
N THR A 14 -7.06 7.74 3.21
CA THR A 14 -6.81 6.98 1.98
C THR A 14 -6.51 7.90 0.81
N GLU A 15 -7.36 8.89 0.55
CA GLU A 15 -7.19 9.87 -0.53
C GLU A 15 -5.91 10.71 -0.36
N SER A 16 -5.59 11.10 0.88
CA SER A 16 -4.38 11.88 1.15
C SER A 16 -3.12 11.05 0.94
N LEU A 17 -3.12 9.76 1.32
CA LEU A 17 -2.01 8.87 1.03
C LEU A 17 -1.85 8.63 -0.48
N GLU A 18 -2.95 8.42 -1.20
CA GLU A 18 -2.92 8.29 -2.67
C GLU A 18 -2.38 9.57 -3.34
N ALA A 19 -2.79 10.75 -2.88
CA ALA A 19 -2.29 12.03 -3.38
C ALA A 19 -0.78 12.20 -3.11
N LEU A 20 -0.29 11.79 -1.93
CA LEU A 20 1.13 11.83 -1.61
C LEU A 20 1.94 10.80 -2.43
N ASP A 21 1.37 9.62 -2.72
CA ASP A 21 1.98 8.61 -3.60
C ASP A 21 2.11 9.13 -5.05
N ALA A 22 1.06 9.79 -5.56
CA ALA A 22 1.13 10.46 -6.86
C ALA A 22 2.18 11.57 -6.88
N THR A 23 2.26 12.36 -5.80
CA THR A 23 3.26 13.42 -5.62
C THR A 23 4.68 12.86 -5.69
N GLU A 24 4.97 11.77 -4.97
CA GLU A 24 6.26 11.09 -4.99
C GLU A 24 6.61 10.56 -6.39
N ALA A 25 5.66 9.91 -7.07
CA ALA A 25 5.89 9.39 -8.42
C ALA A 25 6.26 10.50 -9.42
N HIS A 26 5.58 11.66 -9.36
CA HIS A 26 5.90 12.80 -10.20
C HIS A 26 7.27 13.43 -9.86
N LEU A 27 7.63 13.50 -8.58
CA LEU A 27 8.95 13.99 -8.14
C LEU A 27 10.10 13.11 -8.63
N LEU A 28 9.95 11.78 -8.55
CA LEU A 28 10.94 10.83 -9.05
C LEU A 28 11.07 10.90 -10.57
N ALA A 29 9.96 11.12 -11.29
CA ALA A 29 9.98 11.29 -12.74
C ALA A 29 10.67 12.59 -13.19
N LEU A 30 10.56 13.68 -12.40
CA LEU A 30 11.24 14.94 -12.68
C LEU A 30 12.78 14.81 -12.60
N GLU A 31 13.28 13.86 -11.80
CA GLU A 31 14.71 13.62 -11.66
C GLU A 31 15.29 12.71 -12.75
N SER A 32 14.57 11.64 -13.10
CA SER A 32 15.06 10.64 -14.07
C SER A 32 15.20 11.20 -15.50
N GLN A 33 14.41 12.23 -15.83
CA GLN A 33 14.48 12.94 -17.10
C GLN A 33 15.32 14.22 -16.98
N GLY A 34 16.63 14.08 -16.76
CA GLY A 34 17.61 15.19 -16.71
C GLY A 34 17.84 15.93 -18.04
N GLY A 35 16.78 16.18 -18.81
CA GLY A 35 16.79 16.81 -20.13
C GLY A 35 15.46 16.71 -20.90
N GLY A 36 14.33 16.41 -20.24
CA GLY A 36 13.01 16.34 -20.87
C GLY A 36 12.47 17.72 -21.30
N ASP A 37 11.47 17.71 -22.17
CA ASP A 37 10.81 18.92 -22.69
C ASP A 37 10.30 19.79 -21.52
N ALA A 38 10.59 21.09 -21.54
CA ALA A 38 10.26 22.02 -20.45
C ALA A 38 8.74 22.07 -20.15
N SER A 39 7.92 21.74 -21.14
CA SER A 39 6.47 21.58 -21.01
C SER A 39 6.09 20.42 -20.09
N GLU A 40 6.70 19.24 -20.25
CA GLU A 40 6.39 18.06 -19.42
C GLU A 40 6.81 18.28 -17.97
N ALA A 41 7.94 18.93 -17.73
CA ALA A 41 8.40 19.27 -16.39
C ALA A 41 7.41 20.23 -15.69
N SER A 42 6.90 21.24 -16.41
CA SER A 42 5.90 22.17 -15.89
C SER A 42 4.58 21.47 -15.59
N GLU A 43 4.11 20.57 -16.44
CA GLU A 43 2.90 19.77 -16.21
C GLU A 43 3.01 18.89 -14.96
N ARG A 44 4.17 18.26 -14.74
CA ARG A 44 4.44 17.46 -13.53
C ARG A 44 4.41 18.31 -12.27
N VAL A 45 5.04 19.49 -12.28
CA VAL A 45 4.98 20.45 -11.15
C VAL A 45 3.54 20.88 -10.86
N ASN A 46 2.74 21.13 -11.90
CA ASN A 46 1.31 21.44 -11.76
C ASN A 46 0.50 20.28 -11.16
N ALA A 47 0.81 19.03 -11.53
CA ALA A 47 0.17 17.84 -10.96
C ALA A 47 0.51 17.68 -9.47
N ILE A 48 1.78 17.84 -9.10
CA ILE A 48 2.26 17.81 -7.71
C ILE A 48 1.57 18.91 -6.88
N PHE A 49 1.49 20.13 -7.39
CA PHE A 49 0.81 21.25 -6.72
C PHE A 49 -0.66 20.93 -6.42
N ARG A 50 -1.40 20.41 -7.41
CA ARG A 50 -2.82 20.04 -7.23
C ARG A 50 -3.01 18.96 -6.17
N ALA A 51 -2.15 17.95 -6.15
CA ALA A 51 -2.20 16.88 -5.16
C ALA A 51 -1.97 17.43 -3.74
N VAL A 52 -0.91 18.21 -3.53
CA VAL A 52 -0.61 18.82 -2.22
C VAL A 52 -1.71 19.80 -1.78
N HIS A 53 -2.23 20.61 -2.70
CA HIS A 53 -3.35 21.52 -2.42
C HIS A 53 -4.62 20.78 -1.97
N SER A 54 -4.91 19.63 -2.58
CA SER A 54 -6.03 18.76 -2.20
C SER A 54 -5.85 18.19 -0.78
N VAL A 55 -4.64 17.72 -0.45
CA VAL A 55 -4.33 17.23 0.91
C VAL A 55 -4.50 18.33 1.95
N LYS A 56 -3.99 19.54 1.67
CA LYS A 56 -4.17 20.72 2.54
C LYS A 56 -5.65 21.03 2.77
N GLY A 57 -6.44 21.10 1.70
CA GLY A 57 -7.86 21.44 1.76
C GLY A 57 -8.67 20.41 2.55
N ALA A 58 -8.43 19.13 2.32
CA ALA A 58 -9.11 18.06 3.05
C ALA A 58 -8.68 17.98 4.52
N ALA A 59 -7.38 18.18 4.81
CA ALA A 59 -6.86 18.22 6.18
C ALA A 59 -7.44 19.40 6.98
N GLY A 60 -7.51 20.59 6.38
CA GLY A 60 -8.12 21.77 6.99
C GLY A 60 -9.61 21.59 7.26
N SER A 61 -10.35 21.01 6.31
CA SER A 61 -11.79 20.77 6.43
C SER A 61 -12.16 19.77 7.53
N LEU A 62 -11.27 18.83 7.84
CA LEU A 62 -11.47 17.79 8.85
C LEU A 62 -10.77 18.08 10.18
N GLY A 63 -10.14 19.25 10.33
CA GLY A 63 -9.52 19.69 11.58
C GLY A 63 -8.13 19.11 11.88
N PHE A 64 -7.45 18.55 10.87
CA PHE A 64 -6.07 18.06 10.99
C PHE A 64 -5.06 19.19 10.76
N LEU A 65 -5.04 20.18 11.67
CA LEU A 65 -4.24 21.41 11.55
C LEU A 65 -2.74 21.19 11.30
N PRO A 66 -2.02 20.29 12.01
CA PRO A 66 -0.60 20.07 11.75
C PRO A 66 -0.31 19.58 10.31
N ILE A 67 -1.23 18.82 9.72
CA ILE A 67 -1.10 18.34 8.34
C ILE A 67 -1.38 19.50 7.37
N ALA A 68 -2.42 20.30 7.62
CA ALA A 68 -2.76 21.45 6.79
C ALA A 68 -1.65 22.52 6.79
N GLU A 69 -1.11 22.87 7.95
CA GLU A 69 0.00 23.82 8.09
C GLU A 69 1.28 23.33 7.40
N PHE A 70 1.64 22.06 7.61
CA PHE A 70 2.85 21.51 7.00
C PHE A 70 2.71 21.45 5.47
N THR A 71 1.58 20.96 4.95
CA THR A 71 1.33 20.87 3.49
C THR A 71 1.23 22.24 2.81
N HIS A 72 0.81 23.29 3.54
CA HIS A 72 0.86 24.66 3.04
C HIS A 72 2.30 25.10 2.70
N HIS A 73 3.31 24.72 3.48
CA HIS A 73 4.70 25.06 3.14
C HIS A 73 5.19 24.39 1.85
N LEU A 74 4.78 23.14 1.61
CA LEU A 74 5.06 22.44 0.35
C LEU A 74 4.35 23.13 -0.82
N GLU A 75 3.08 23.48 -0.65
CA GLU A 75 2.29 24.18 -1.66
C GLU A 75 2.91 25.54 -2.03
N SER A 76 3.34 26.32 -1.03
CA SER A 76 4.00 27.61 -1.26
C SER A 76 5.30 27.46 -2.04
N PHE A 77 6.13 26.47 -1.73
CA PHE A 77 7.33 26.18 -2.52
C PHE A 77 6.99 25.80 -3.96
N LEU A 78 5.99 24.92 -4.15
CA LEU A 78 5.55 24.46 -5.46
C LEU A 78 4.90 25.57 -6.30
N ASP A 79 4.25 26.55 -5.68
CA ASP A 79 3.71 27.72 -6.40
C ASP A 79 4.83 28.58 -6.98
N HIS A 80 5.94 28.76 -6.26
CA HIS A 80 7.12 29.44 -6.78
C HIS A 80 7.78 28.66 -7.93
N ALA A 81 7.90 27.34 -7.78
CA ALA A 81 8.39 26.46 -8.85
C ALA A 81 7.50 26.55 -10.10
N ARG A 82 6.17 26.57 -9.94
CA ARG A 82 5.19 26.71 -11.02
C ARG A 82 5.31 28.05 -11.75
N LYS A 83 5.55 29.14 -11.02
CA LYS A 83 5.74 30.48 -11.57
C LYS A 83 7.12 30.67 -12.23
N GLY A 84 7.98 29.65 -12.19
CA GLY A 84 9.34 29.71 -12.72
C GLY A 84 10.30 30.57 -11.89
N SER A 85 9.92 30.94 -10.67
CA SER A 85 10.78 31.72 -9.76
C SER A 85 11.76 30.83 -8.99
N VAL A 86 11.50 29.52 -8.90
CA VAL A 86 12.41 28.51 -8.32
C VAL A 86 12.71 27.44 -9.37
N ALA A 87 13.99 27.13 -9.57
CA ALA A 87 14.39 25.97 -10.34
C ALA A 87 14.23 24.70 -9.50
N VAL A 88 13.54 23.68 -10.03
CA VAL A 88 13.44 22.36 -9.39
C VAL A 88 14.73 21.59 -9.65
N THR A 89 15.76 21.90 -8.87
CA THR A 89 17.05 21.20 -8.89
C THR A 89 16.96 19.85 -8.16
N GLY A 90 17.98 18.98 -8.31
CA GLY A 90 18.04 17.72 -7.56
C GLY A 90 17.87 17.89 -6.04
N SER A 91 18.47 18.95 -5.47
CA SER A 91 18.33 19.29 -4.05
C SER A 91 16.91 19.73 -3.66
N ALA A 92 16.17 20.36 -4.58
CA ALA A 92 14.76 20.69 -4.37
C ALA A 92 13.88 19.44 -4.41
N VAL A 93 14.17 18.50 -5.32
CA VAL A 93 13.48 17.20 -5.37
C VAL A 93 13.73 16.41 -4.09
N ASP A 94 14.97 16.36 -3.59
CA ASP A 94 15.32 15.72 -2.31
C ASP A 94 14.50 16.29 -1.14
N ALA A 95 14.46 17.63 -1.02
CA ALA A 95 13.74 18.31 0.04
C ALA A 95 12.22 18.06 -0.04
N LEU A 96 11.66 18.04 -1.25
CA LEU A 96 10.24 17.74 -1.47
C LEU A 96 9.90 16.28 -1.15
N LEU A 97 10.75 15.31 -1.54
CA LEU A 97 10.56 13.89 -1.18
C LEU A 97 10.59 13.69 0.34
N ALA A 98 11.57 14.28 1.02
CA ALA A 98 11.67 14.23 2.48
C ALA A 98 10.47 14.89 3.17
N SER A 99 9.89 15.92 2.54
CA SER A 99 8.67 16.58 3.01
C SER A 99 7.43 15.72 2.81
N VAL A 100 7.28 15.05 1.66
CA VAL A 100 6.20 14.08 1.41
C VAL A 100 6.21 12.96 2.46
N ASP A 101 7.38 12.47 2.88
CA ASP A 101 7.47 11.47 3.96
C ASP A 101 7.01 11.99 5.30
N HIS A 102 7.39 13.22 5.61
CA HIS A 102 6.96 13.82 6.86
C HIS A 102 5.45 14.00 6.85
N ALA A 103 4.85 14.45 5.74
CA ALA A 103 3.40 14.50 5.58
C ALA A 103 2.73 13.12 5.75
N ARG A 104 3.31 12.04 5.20
CA ARG A 104 2.85 10.67 5.45
C ARG A 104 2.96 10.27 6.92
N SER A 105 4.05 10.66 7.60
CA SER A 105 4.22 10.40 9.02
C SER A 105 3.17 11.14 9.85
N LEU A 106 2.87 12.39 9.50
CA LEU A 106 1.81 13.17 10.15
C LEU A 106 0.43 12.52 9.95
N LEU A 107 0.10 12.05 8.74
CA LEU A 107 -1.13 11.30 8.47
C LEU A 107 -1.21 10.00 9.28
N LYS A 108 -0.12 9.23 9.38
CA LYS A 108 -0.08 8.01 10.20
C LYS A 108 -0.22 8.32 11.68
N SER A 109 0.49 9.32 12.20
CA SER A 109 0.38 9.75 13.59
C SER A 109 -1.04 10.24 13.92
N ALA A 110 -1.68 10.99 13.00
CA ALA A 110 -3.05 11.46 13.17
C ALA A 110 -4.07 10.31 13.17
N ARG A 111 -3.84 9.25 12.38
CA ARG A 111 -4.70 8.06 12.34
C ARG A 111 -4.52 7.15 13.56
N ASP A 112 -3.27 6.89 13.94
CA ASP A 112 -2.90 5.87 14.92
C ASP A 112 -2.71 6.46 16.34
N GLY A 113 -2.90 7.78 16.52
CA GLY A 113 -2.75 8.49 17.80
C GLY A 113 -1.30 8.67 18.27
N GLY A 114 -0.37 8.77 17.32
CA GLY A 114 1.07 8.86 17.56
C GLY A 114 1.60 10.28 17.81
N ALA A 115 2.82 10.39 18.35
CA ALA A 115 3.50 11.66 18.49
C ALA A 115 3.86 12.28 17.12
N VAL A 116 3.83 13.60 17.05
CA VAL A 116 4.24 14.40 15.89
C VAL A 116 5.69 14.85 16.08
N ASP A 117 6.54 14.61 15.09
CA ASP A 117 7.93 15.07 15.08
C ASP A 117 8.04 16.53 14.60
N THR A 118 7.73 17.46 15.49
CA THR A 118 7.74 18.90 15.19
C THR A 118 9.13 19.42 14.80
N HIS A 119 10.20 18.83 15.34
CA HIS A 119 11.57 19.24 15.01
C HIS A 119 11.91 18.94 13.54
N ARG A 120 11.51 17.77 13.06
CA ARG A 120 11.66 17.41 11.63
C ARG A 120 10.82 18.29 10.71
N ALA A 121 9.61 18.69 11.14
CA ALA A 121 8.79 19.64 10.39
C ALA A 121 9.53 20.97 10.18
N ILE A 122 10.09 21.54 11.25
CA ILE A 122 10.83 22.82 11.22
C ILE A 122 12.03 22.73 10.27
N LEU A 123 12.86 21.70 10.38
CA LEU A 123 14.05 21.52 9.53
C LEU A 123 13.70 21.44 8.03
N LEU A 124 12.62 20.74 7.69
CA LEU A 124 12.19 20.59 6.29
C LEU A 124 11.63 21.90 5.73
N VAL A 125 10.86 22.64 6.54
CA VAL A 125 10.35 23.96 6.16
C VAL A 125 11.50 24.95 5.96
N GLU A 126 12.50 24.96 6.83
CA GLU A 126 13.71 25.78 6.66
C GLU A 126 14.48 25.40 5.39
N THR A 127 14.63 24.10 5.11
CA THR A 127 15.31 23.61 3.90
C THR A 127 14.59 24.09 2.64
N LEU A 128 13.26 23.95 2.57
CA LEU A 128 12.46 24.44 1.45
C LEU A 128 12.54 25.96 1.29
N ARG A 129 12.50 26.71 2.40
CA ARG A 129 12.66 28.18 2.38
C ARG A 129 14.01 28.62 1.84
N ASN A 130 15.09 27.93 2.21
CA ASN A 130 16.44 28.23 1.74
C ASN A 130 16.64 27.96 0.24
N LEU A 131 15.79 27.11 -0.35
CA LEU A 131 15.79 26.82 -1.78
C LEU A 131 14.89 27.78 -2.58
N SER A 132 14.12 28.63 -1.92
CA SER A 132 13.28 29.67 -2.54
C SER A 132 14.00 31.03 -2.64
N PRO A 133 13.79 31.81 -3.72
CA PRO A 133 14.46 33.09 -3.98
C PRO A 133 14.09 34.20 -3.00
N ASP A 134 13.04 34.04 -2.18
CA ASP A 134 12.63 35.00 -1.16
C ASP A 134 13.73 35.30 -0.12
N ASN A 135 14.83 34.53 -0.10
CA ASN A 135 15.94 34.73 0.81
C ASN A 135 17.21 35.36 0.21
N ALA A 136 17.16 35.90 -1.02
CA ALA A 136 18.27 36.72 -1.55
C ALA A 136 18.41 38.09 -0.86
N GLY A 137 17.60 38.39 0.18
CA GLY A 137 17.55 39.69 0.84
C GLY A 137 17.67 39.70 2.37
N VAL A 138 17.82 38.56 3.06
CA VAL A 138 18.02 38.57 4.53
C VAL A 138 19.11 37.57 4.93
N SER A 139 20.35 37.92 4.63
CA SER A 139 21.49 37.35 5.34
C SER A 139 21.54 37.95 6.75
N SER A 140 21.00 37.24 7.73
CA SER A 140 21.44 37.39 9.12
C SER A 140 21.95 36.04 9.63
N ARG A 141 23.25 35.81 9.44
CA ARG A 141 23.98 34.84 10.27
C ARG A 141 23.91 35.28 11.74
N PRO A 142 23.73 34.37 12.70
CA PRO A 142 23.85 34.70 14.11
C PRO A 142 25.32 34.95 14.44
N SER A 143 25.62 36.13 14.99
CA SER A 143 26.88 36.42 15.67
C SER A 143 26.62 36.39 17.18
N PRO A 144 27.42 35.68 17.99
CA PRO A 144 27.21 35.59 19.42
C PRO A 144 27.74 36.85 20.12
N GLY A 145 26.87 37.52 20.88
CA GLY A 145 27.25 38.44 21.95
C GLY A 145 26.87 39.92 21.77
N ALA A 146 25.69 40.30 22.27
CA ALA A 146 25.46 41.55 23.00
C ALA A 146 24.16 41.42 23.80
N ALA A 147 24.22 41.69 25.10
CA ALA A 147 23.12 41.59 26.04
C ALA A 147 22.17 42.80 25.98
N GLU A 148 20.94 42.55 26.42
CA GLU A 148 19.91 43.46 26.97
C GLU A 148 19.20 44.48 26.05
N ALA A 149 17.89 44.26 25.87
CA ALA A 149 16.85 45.14 26.43
C ALA A 149 15.52 44.36 26.57
N ALA A 150 14.97 44.27 27.78
CA ALA A 150 13.63 43.76 28.02
C ALA A 150 12.56 44.79 27.58
N PRO A 151 11.42 44.39 26.98
CA PRO A 151 10.26 45.28 26.89
C PRO A 151 9.52 45.25 28.23
N GLY A 152 9.26 46.45 28.77
CA GLY A 152 8.52 46.62 30.01
C GLY A 152 7.05 46.22 29.87
N ASP A 153 6.51 45.66 30.95
CA ASP A 153 5.08 45.45 31.19
C ASP A 153 4.34 46.80 31.15
N SER A 154 3.71 47.11 30.01
CA SER A 154 2.55 48.00 30.00
C SER A 154 1.37 47.21 29.45
N GLN A 155 0.46 46.79 30.34
CA GLN A 155 -0.82 46.20 29.93
C GLN A 155 -1.64 47.27 29.22
N ALA A 156 -2.08 46.96 28.00
CA ALA A 156 -3.03 47.75 27.23
C ALA A 156 -4.42 47.15 27.37
N THR A 157 -5.45 47.99 27.40
CA THR A 157 -6.85 47.56 27.42
C THR A 157 -7.49 47.88 26.08
N TYR A 158 -8.00 46.87 25.40
CA TYR A 158 -8.69 47.00 24.13
C TYR A 158 -10.20 46.79 24.32
N ARG A 159 -11.00 47.67 23.72
CA ARG A 159 -12.44 47.46 23.51
C ARG A 159 -12.66 46.94 22.11
N ILE A 160 -13.27 45.76 22.00
CA ILE A 160 -13.53 45.07 20.75
C ILE A 160 -15.03 44.93 20.58
N ARG A 161 -15.60 45.62 19.60
CA ARG A 161 -16.99 45.40 19.15
C ARG A 161 -16.99 44.36 18.06
N PHE A 162 -17.64 43.22 18.31
CA PHE A 162 -17.80 42.13 17.36
C PHE A 162 -19.26 41.96 16.95
N GLU A 163 -19.56 42.24 15.69
CA GLU A 163 -20.90 42.09 15.11
C GLU A 163 -20.85 41.09 13.96
N PRO A 164 -21.12 39.80 14.23
CA PRO A 164 -21.21 38.81 13.16
C PRO A 164 -22.39 39.04 12.23
N SER A 165 -22.25 38.53 11.00
CA SER A 165 -23.35 38.44 10.05
C SER A 165 -24.42 37.44 10.51
N VAL A 166 -25.61 37.54 9.93
CA VAL A 166 -26.73 36.64 10.26
C VAL A 166 -26.43 35.18 9.91
N ASP A 167 -25.56 34.95 8.91
CA ASP A 167 -25.18 33.62 8.45
C ASP A 167 -23.94 33.03 9.19
N PHE A 168 -23.40 33.73 10.19
CA PHE A 168 -22.16 33.35 10.87
C PHE A 168 -22.19 31.94 11.47
N PHE A 169 -23.32 31.50 12.04
CA PHE A 169 -23.45 30.13 12.53
C PHE A 169 -23.66 29.11 11.40
N ARG A 170 -24.28 29.52 10.30
CA ARG A 170 -24.52 28.66 9.13
C ARG A 170 -23.25 28.33 8.37
N SER A 171 -22.25 29.22 8.40
CA SER A 171 -20.91 28.95 7.89
C SER A 171 -20.05 28.10 8.85
N GLY A 172 -20.61 27.65 9.98
CA GLY A 172 -19.92 26.79 10.94
C GLY A 172 -18.97 27.53 11.89
N ASN A 173 -19.01 28.86 11.94
CA ASN A 173 -18.17 29.65 12.83
C ASN A 173 -18.75 29.71 14.26
N ASP A 174 -17.88 29.61 15.26
CA ASP A 174 -18.25 29.66 16.68
C ASP A 174 -17.50 30.79 17.40
N PRO A 175 -18.20 31.88 17.81
CA PRO A 175 -17.61 33.02 18.51
C PRO A 175 -16.85 32.63 19.78
N LEU A 176 -17.28 31.57 20.47
CA LEU A 176 -16.66 31.13 21.72
C LEU A 176 -15.22 30.65 21.51
N ARG A 177 -14.86 30.17 20.31
CA ARG A 177 -13.48 29.78 20.00
C ARG A 177 -12.55 30.99 19.97
N MET A 178 -13.03 32.10 19.40
CA MET A 178 -12.30 33.36 19.35
C MET A 178 -12.12 33.93 20.77
N PHE A 179 -13.17 33.88 21.58
CA PHE A 179 -13.11 34.37 22.97
C PHE A 179 -12.16 33.55 23.83
N LYS A 180 -12.06 32.23 23.61
CA LYS A 180 -11.07 31.39 24.30
C LYS A 180 -9.63 31.80 23.98
N VAL A 181 -9.34 32.03 22.70
CA VAL A 181 -8.01 32.49 22.26
C VAL A 181 -7.69 33.86 22.87
N LEU A 182 -8.65 34.80 22.88
CA LEU A 182 -8.47 36.12 23.51
C LEU A 182 -8.28 36.02 25.03
N ALA A 183 -8.99 35.10 25.69
CA ALA A 183 -8.84 34.86 27.13
C ALA A 183 -7.50 34.17 27.50
N GLU A 184 -6.86 33.47 26.55
CA GLU A 184 -5.50 32.96 26.71
C GLU A 184 -4.46 34.09 26.55
N MET A 185 -4.77 35.11 25.76
CA MET A 185 -3.92 36.29 25.56
C MET A 185 -3.99 37.30 26.71
N GLY A 186 -5.05 37.29 27.55
CA GLY A 186 -5.18 38.24 28.65
C GLY A 186 -6.51 38.13 29.41
N THR A 187 -6.82 39.14 30.23
CA THR A 187 -8.09 39.18 30.97
C THR A 187 -9.20 39.67 30.04
N LEU A 188 -10.17 38.81 29.74
CA LEU A 188 -11.29 39.10 28.84
C LEU A 188 -12.61 39.22 29.61
N GLU A 189 -13.29 40.36 29.47
CA GLU A 189 -14.69 40.54 29.82
C GLU A 189 -15.54 40.58 28.55
N ALA A 190 -16.68 39.88 28.54
CA ALA A 190 -17.54 39.78 27.37
C ALA A 190 -19.00 40.06 27.74
N GLN A 191 -19.64 41.00 27.03
CA GLN A 191 -21.05 41.30 27.16
C GLN A 191 -21.77 41.05 25.84
N ALA A 192 -22.81 40.21 25.87
CA ALA A 192 -23.63 39.93 24.69
C ALA A 192 -24.72 41.01 24.52
N ASP A 193 -24.81 41.56 23.32
CA ASP A 193 -25.89 42.41 22.84
C ASP A 193 -26.94 41.56 22.13
N VAL A 194 -28.14 41.53 22.72
CA VAL A 194 -29.29 40.74 22.29
C VAL A 194 -30.33 41.58 21.55
N SER A 195 -30.05 42.85 21.26
CA SER A 195 -31.02 43.80 20.69
C SER A 195 -31.55 43.41 19.31
N ARG A 196 -30.80 42.60 18.54
CA ARG A 196 -31.21 42.13 17.20
C ARG A 196 -32.01 40.82 17.23
N LEU A 197 -32.33 40.27 18.40
CA LEU A 197 -33.15 39.06 18.50
C LEU A 197 -34.57 39.33 17.97
N PRO A 198 -35.04 38.60 16.94
CA PRO A 198 -36.41 38.73 16.47
C PRO A 198 -37.39 38.12 17.49
N PRO A 199 -38.69 38.46 17.39
CA PRO A 199 -39.72 37.78 18.18
C PRO A 199 -39.72 36.27 17.89
N PRO A 200 -40.17 35.42 18.86
CA PRO A 200 -40.06 33.96 18.76
C PRO A 200 -40.65 33.34 17.50
N GLU A 201 -41.63 33.99 16.90
CA GLU A 201 -42.34 33.55 15.69
C GLU A 201 -41.48 33.68 14.42
N GLN A 202 -40.45 34.52 14.45
CA GLN A 202 -39.52 34.80 13.34
C GLN A 202 -38.08 34.44 13.70
N PHE A 203 -37.89 33.75 14.82
CA PHE A 203 -36.58 33.33 15.31
C PHE A 203 -36.10 32.10 14.55
N ASP A 204 -35.00 32.26 13.81
CA ASP A 204 -34.28 31.15 13.21
C ASP A 204 -33.12 30.72 14.13
N PRO A 205 -33.15 29.49 14.69
CA PRO A 205 -32.10 29.01 15.58
C PRO A 205 -30.73 28.83 14.88
N GLU A 206 -30.68 28.83 13.55
CA GLU A 206 -29.44 28.69 12.78
C GLU A 206 -28.80 30.04 12.41
N ALA A 207 -29.47 31.16 12.71
CA ALA A 207 -29.01 32.51 12.42
C ALA A 207 -28.33 33.18 13.64
N CYS A 208 -27.28 33.97 13.40
CA CYS A 208 -26.61 34.75 14.44
C CYS A 208 -27.20 36.17 14.56
N TYR A 209 -27.99 36.39 15.60
CA TYR A 209 -28.53 37.72 15.94
C TYR A 209 -27.69 38.46 16.98
N LEU A 210 -26.80 37.76 17.66
CA LEU A 210 -26.04 38.32 18.78
C LEU A 210 -24.88 39.17 18.27
N ALA A 211 -24.54 40.22 19.01
CA ALA A 211 -23.28 40.94 18.90
C ALA A 211 -22.60 40.92 20.28
N TRP A 212 -21.31 41.26 20.33
CA TRP A 212 -20.55 41.26 21.58
C TRP A 212 -19.69 42.50 21.71
N ASP A 213 -19.68 43.05 22.93
CA ASP A 213 -18.68 44.00 23.39
C ASP A 213 -17.70 43.24 24.26
N LEU A 214 -16.43 43.24 23.87
CA LEU A 214 -15.35 42.58 24.60
C LEU A 214 -14.37 43.63 25.13
N ILE A 215 -13.91 43.45 26.36
CA ILE A 215 -12.85 44.24 26.96
C ILE A 215 -11.69 43.28 27.24
N LEU A 216 -10.57 43.46 26.54
CA LEU A 216 -9.37 42.63 26.69
C LEU A 216 -8.22 43.46 27.26
N THR A 217 -7.76 43.11 28.47
CA THR A 217 -6.53 43.66 29.04
C THR A 217 -5.39 42.67 28.80
N THR A 218 -4.40 43.06 27.98
CA THR A 218 -3.30 42.19 27.57
C THR A 218 -1.99 42.97 27.37
N THR A 219 -0.86 42.28 27.41
CA THR A 219 0.45 42.76 26.95
C THR A 219 0.71 42.44 25.48
N THR A 220 -0.22 41.74 24.82
CA THR A 220 -0.13 41.31 23.42
C THR A 220 -0.32 42.51 22.47
N PRO A 221 0.49 42.63 21.41
CA PRO A 221 0.30 43.65 20.38
C PRO A 221 -1.06 43.54 19.66
N ARG A 222 -1.61 44.68 19.25
CA ARG A 222 -2.87 44.77 18.49
C ARG A 222 -2.94 43.86 17.25
N ALA A 223 -1.82 43.67 16.53
CA ALA A 223 -1.79 42.88 15.31
C ALA A 223 -2.17 41.40 15.55
N ASP A 224 -1.73 40.83 16.66
CA ASP A 224 -2.04 39.44 17.02
C ASP A 224 -3.51 39.30 17.45
N ILE A 225 -4.08 40.35 18.05
CA ILE A 225 -5.51 40.42 18.39
C ILE A 225 -6.36 40.48 17.11
N GLU A 226 -5.94 41.26 16.10
CA GLU A 226 -6.61 41.35 14.80
C GLU A 226 -6.59 40.01 14.04
N GLU A 227 -5.50 39.24 14.16
CA GLU A 227 -5.37 37.92 13.53
C GLU A 227 -6.40 36.91 14.06
N VAL A 228 -6.79 37.00 15.34
CA VAL A 228 -7.86 36.16 15.92
C VAL A 228 -9.17 36.33 15.15
N PHE A 229 -9.42 37.52 14.59
CA PHE A 229 -10.63 37.83 13.84
C PHE A 229 -10.48 37.74 12.32
N ALA A 230 -9.27 37.47 11.79
CA ALA A 230 -9.02 37.38 10.35
C ALA A 230 -9.88 36.31 9.63
N TRP A 231 -10.39 35.35 10.38
CA TRP A 231 -11.18 34.21 9.92
C TRP A 231 -12.70 34.44 10.06
N ALA A 232 -13.13 35.57 10.64
CA ALA A 232 -14.55 35.89 10.85
C ALA A 232 -15.33 36.18 9.55
N GLY A 233 -14.65 36.13 8.40
CA GLY A 233 -15.20 36.41 7.07
C GLY A 233 -15.40 37.90 6.79
N ASP A 234 -15.43 38.28 5.51
CA ASP A 234 -15.58 39.66 5.03
C ASP A 234 -16.94 40.31 5.40
N GLU A 235 -17.87 39.55 5.99
CA GLU A 235 -19.23 39.97 6.35
C GLU A 235 -19.42 40.25 7.85
N SER A 236 -18.40 40.02 8.68
CA SER A 236 -18.44 40.32 10.12
C SER A 236 -17.75 41.65 10.40
N ARG A 237 -18.40 42.53 11.18
CA ARG A 237 -17.82 43.82 11.55
C ARG A 237 -17.09 43.70 12.88
N VAL A 238 -15.78 43.95 12.87
CA VAL A 238 -14.93 43.99 14.06
C VAL A 238 -14.34 45.39 14.19
N VAL A 239 -14.53 46.03 15.34
CA VAL A 239 -13.93 47.34 15.64
C VAL A 239 -13.10 47.20 16.91
N ILE A 240 -11.80 47.48 16.83
CA ILE A 240 -10.85 47.40 17.95
C ILE A 240 -10.34 48.80 18.28
N GLU A 241 -10.66 49.27 19.48
CA GLU A 241 -10.22 50.55 20.05
C GLU A 241 -9.32 50.28 21.25
N GLU A 242 -8.18 50.98 21.32
CA GLU A 242 -7.27 50.92 22.47
C GLU A 242 -7.62 52.06 23.42
N ASP A 243 -7.98 51.74 24.66
CA ASP A 243 -8.21 52.75 25.70
C ASP A 243 -6.85 53.11 26.35
N GLY A 244 -6.40 54.35 26.16
CA GLY A 244 -5.26 54.90 26.91
C GLY A 244 -5.57 55.02 28.41
N PRO A 245 -4.55 55.18 29.29
CA PRO A 245 -4.72 55.13 30.73
C PRO A 245 -5.70 56.19 31.26
N ALA A 246 -6.63 55.74 32.11
CA ALA A 246 -7.86 56.41 32.50
C ALA A 246 -7.73 57.73 33.27
N GLU A 247 -8.55 58.73 32.92
CA GLU A 247 -9.03 59.78 33.84
C GLU A 247 -10.51 59.53 34.21
N ALA A 248 -10.84 59.71 35.49
CA ALA A 248 -12.08 59.29 36.15
C ALA A 248 -13.16 60.42 36.17
N PRO A 249 -14.38 60.21 36.73
CA PRO A 249 -15.64 60.18 35.97
C PRO A 249 -16.63 61.33 36.30
N VAL A 250 -17.56 61.66 35.39
CA VAL A 250 -18.70 62.57 35.70
C VAL A 250 -20.04 62.17 35.03
N LYS A 251 -20.98 61.74 35.90
CA LYS A 251 -22.46 61.92 36.00
C LYS A 251 -23.44 61.79 34.79
N VAL A 252 -24.41 60.90 35.01
CA VAL A 252 -25.80 60.73 34.47
C VAL A 252 -26.68 61.99 34.77
N PRO A 253 -27.70 62.45 33.98
CA PRO A 253 -28.98 61.78 33.61
C PRO A 253 -29.51 62.12 32.18
N GLU A 254 -30.64 61.68 31.60
CA GLU A 254 -32.01 61.38 32.04
C GLU A 254 -32.80 60.67 30.89
N ALA A 255 -34.03 60.23 31.17
CA ALA A 255 -34.83 59.19 30.50
C ALA A 255 -35.84 59.68 29.40
N PRO A 256 -37.00 59.01 29.11
CA PRO A 256 -37.38 58.30 27.86
C PRO A 256 -38.68 58.90 27.20
N PRO A 257 -39.66 58.14 26.64
CA PRO A 257 -39.78 57.22 25.47
C PRO A 257 -40.81 57.75 24.41
N VAL A 258 -41.28 56.95 23.41
CA VAL A 258 -42.71 56.73 23.01
C VAL A 258 -42.89 56.02 21.63
N GLU A 259 -43.60 54.88 21.70
CA GLU A 259 -44.62 54.19 20.84
C GLU A 259 -44.55 54.02 19.29
N PRO A 260 -44.98 52.83 18.77
CA PRO A 260 -45.44 52.54 17.39
C PRO A 260 -47.00 52.42 17.33
N PRO A 261 -47.67 51.81 16.31
CA PRO A 261 -47.52 51.67 14.85
C PRO A 261 -48.85 51.99 14.06
N ALA A 262 -48.89 51.87 12.72
CA ALA A 262 -50.10 51.47 11.95
C ALA A 262 -49.76 51.11 10.47
N GLN A 263 -50.04 49.87 10.01
CA GLN A 263 -51.12 49.44 9.07
C GLN A 263 -51.00 50.03 7.64
N ASP A 264 -51.19 49.30 6.53
CA ASP A 264 -52.38 48.51 6.21
C ASP A 264 -52.22 47.61 4.95
N ARG A 265 -53.20 46.71 4.84
CA ARG A 265 -53.55 45.64 3.88
C ARG A 265 -53.42 45.94 2.37
N ARG A 266 -53.22 44.86 1.57
CA ARG A 266 -54.28 44.24 0.73
C ARG A 266 -53.82 42.98 -0.03
N ALA A 267 -54.79 42.10 -0.20
CA ALA A 267 -54.74 40.74 -0.75
C ALA A 267 -55.19 40.67 -2.23
N THR A 268 -55.25 39.43 -2.73
CA THR A 268 -55.96 38.85 -3.90
C THR A 268 -55.08 38.53 -5.11
N ASP A 269 -55.25 37.44 -5.88
CA ASP A 269 -55.94 36.14 -5.76
C ASP A 269 -55.54 35.35 -7.06
N ARG A 270 -55.67 34.02 -7.02
CA ARG A 270 -55.88 33.05 -8.14
C ARG A 270 -54.73 32.49 -9.02
N ARG A 271 -54.41 31.23 -8.69
CA ARG A 271 -54.69 29.95 -9.40
C ARG A 271 -54.10 29.64 -10.81
N GLN A 272 -53.47 28.45 -10.80
CA GLN A 272 -53.51 27.31 -11.75
C GLN A 272 -52.65 27.32 -13.02
N GLY A 273 -51.91 26.22 -13.19
CA GLY A 273 -52.00 25.40 -14.41
C GLY A 273 -50.71 25.12 -15.17
N ASP A 274 -50.01 24.07 -14.74
CA ASP A 274 -49.45 22.97 -15.55
C ASP A 274 -49.29 23.18 -17.08
N ARG A 275 -48.05 23.04 -17.59
CA ARG A 275 -47.72 22.24 -18.79
C ARG A 275 -46.22 22.22 -19.13
N ARG A 276 -45.70 21.01 -19.14
CA ARG A 276 -44.53 20.47 -19.83
C ARG A 276 -44.27 21.12 -21.21
N ARG A 277 -43.01 21.50 -21.48
CA ARG A 277 -42.43 21.51 -22.84
C ARG A 277 -40.91 21.37 -22.79
N GLU A 278 -40.43 20.27 -23.34
CA GLU A 278 -39.04 20.06 -23.76
C GLU A 278 -38.68 21.03 -24.90
N ARG A 279 -37.46 21.56 -24.87
CA ARG A 279 -36.65 21.82 -26.07
C ARG A 279 -35.17 21.83 -25.72
N ARG A 280 -34.43 20.97 -26.44
CA ARG A 280 -32.97 20.89 -26.52
C ARG A 280 -32.35 22.22 -26.96
N VAL A 281 -31.15 22.49 -26.46
CA VAL A 281 -30.02 23.02 -27.24
C VAL A 281 -28.79 22.21 -26.85
N GLU A 282 -28.17 21.61 -27.87
CA GLU A 282 -26.85 20.97 -27.85
C GLU A 282 -25.76 22.03 -27.82
N ASP A 283 -24.66 21.70 -27.14
CA ASP A 283 -23.25 22.03 -27.40
C ASP A 283 -22.53 22.42 -26.10
N ASP A 284 -21.82 21.45 -25.50
CA ASP A 284 -20.38 21.61 -25.35
C ASP A 284 -19.68 20.24 -25.24
N VAL A 285 -18.63 20.09 -26.04
CA VAL A 285 -17.82 18.89 -26.18
C VAL A 285 -16.62 19.04 -25.26
N GLY A 286 -16.55 18.20 -24.23
CA GLY A 286 -15.43 18.19 -23.29
C GLY A 286 -15.63 17.19 -22.15
N GLY A 287 -16.08 15.98 -22.47
CA GLY A 287 -16.24 14.90 -21.50
C GLY A 287 -14.88 14.31 -21.16
N ASP A 288 -14.22 14.90 -20.15
CA ASP A 288 -13.20 14.23 -19.36
C ASP A 288 -13.80 12.90 -18.87
N LEU A 289 -13.14 11.78 -19.19
CA LEU A 289 -13.52 10.45 -18.70
C LEU A 289 -13.24 10.44 -17.19
N ARG A 290 -14.17 10.98 -16.41
CA ARG A 290 -14.26 10.71 -14.98
C ARG A 290 -14.54 9.22 -14.84
N THR A 291 -13.48 8.43 -14.68
CA THR A 291 -13.57 7.06 -14.23
C THR A 291 -14.29 7.09 -12.88
N ASP A 292 -15.53 6.62 -12.85
CA ASP A 292 -16.30 6.47 -11.61
C ASP A 292 -15.57 5.44 -10.73
N ARG A 293 -14.73 5.91 -9.81
CA ARG A 293 -13.97 5.05 -8.88
C ARG A 293 -14.90 4.65 -7.74
N LEU A 294 -15.47 3.44 -7.82
CA LEU A 294 -16.27 2.86 -6.75
C LEU A 294 -15.34 2.27 -5.68
N HIS A 295 -15.23 2.92 -4.52
CA HIS A 295 -14.50 2.39 -3.38
C HIS A 295 -15.33 1.29 -2.70
N VAL A 296 -14.88 0.03 -2.81
CA VAL A 296 -15.52 -1.12 -2.16
C VAL A 296 -14.64 -1.58 -1.01
N SER A 297 -15.24 -1.75 0.18
CA SER A 297 -14.49 -2.22 1.35
C SER A 297 -13.91 -3.61 1.11
N ARG A 298 -12.68 -3.82 1.58
CA ARG A 298 -11.93 -5.08 1.47
C ARG A 298 -12.77 -6.30 1.87
N ASP A 299 -13.50 -6.19 2.99
CA ASP A 299 -14.29 -7.28 3.54
C ASP A 299 -15.40 -7.75 2.60
N ARG A 300 -16.01 -6.85 1.82
CA ARG A 300 -17.09 -7.21 0.86
C ARG A 300 -16.53 -7.98 -0.34
N VAL A 301 -15.32 -7.65 -0.78
CA VAL A 301 -14.65 -8.38 -1.87
C VAL A 301 -14.20 -9.74 -1.37
N ASP A 302 -13.66 -9.83 -0.15
CA ASP A 302 -13.27 -11.09 0.48
C ASP A 302 -14.52 -11.99 0.74
N GLU A 303 -15.68 -11.43 1.10
CA GLU A 303 -16.96 -12.15 1.19
C GLU A 303 -17.45 -12.68 -0.17
N LEU A 304 -17.39 -11.87 -1.23
CA LEU A 304 -17.72 -12.30 -2.59
C LEU A 304 -16.85 -13.48 -3.04
N ILE A 305 -15.57 -13.43 -2.70
CA ILE A 305 -14.62 -14.51 -2.97
C ILE A 305 -14.99 -15.79 -2.20
N ASN A 306 -15.34 -15.67 -0.93
CA ASN A 306 -15.78 -16.81 -0.14
C ASN A 306 -17.04 -17.44 -0.74
N LEU A 307 -17.99 -16.62 -1.19
CA LEU A 307 -19.20 -17.07 -1.88
C LEU A 307 -18.88 -17.76 -3.21
N VAL A 308 -17.91 -17.26 -3.98
CA VAL A 308 -17.43 -17.95 -5.21
C VAL A 308 -16.78 -19.29 -4.85
N GLY A 309 -15.97 -19.34 -3.79
CA GLY A 309 -15.41 -20.58 -3.28
C GLY A 309 -16.48 -21.59 -2.84
N GLU A 310 -17.53 -21.13 -2.15
CA GLU A 310 -18.70 -21.94 -1.78
C GLU A 310 -19.51 -22.40 -3.00
N LEU A 311 -19.58 -21.57 -4.04
CA LEU A 311 -20.23 -21.91 -5.30
C LEU A 311 -19.46 -23.01 -6.06
N VAL A 312 -18.13 -22.97 -6.05
CA VAL A 312 -17.27 -24.05 -6.57
C VAL A 312 -17.50 -25.35 -5.78
N ILE A 313 -17.59 -25.28 -4.45
CA ILE A 313 -17.90 -26.45 -3.60
C ILE A 313 -19.29 -27.00 -3.93
N THR A 314 -20.30 -26.13 -4.04
CA THR A 314 -21.69 -26.50 -4.35
C THR A 314 -21.81 -27.14 -5.75
N LYS A 315 -21.00 -26.67 -6.72
CA LYS A 315 -20.87 -27.29 -8.04
C LYS A 315 -20.34 -28.71 -7.93
N THR A 316 -19.27 -28.94 -7.17
CA THR A 316 -18.69 -30.29 -6.98
C THR A 316 -19.71 -31.23 -6.32
N MET A 317 -20.46 -30.73 -5.33
CA MET A 317 -21.60 -31.45 -4.71
C MET A 317 -22.67 -31.85 -5.74
N LEU A 318 -23.07 -30.92 -6.62
CA LEU A 318 -24.09 -31.18 -7.64
C LEU A 318 -23.64 -32.21 -8.69
N LYS A 319 -22.36 -32.18 -9.11
CA LYS A 319 -21.76 -33.18 -10.01
C LYS A 319 -21.93 -34.60 -9.48
N GLN A 320 -21.82 -34.74 -8.17
CA GLN A 320 -21.88 -36.04 -7.50
C GLN A 320 -23.32 -36.58 -7.41
N VAL A 321 -24.30 -35.73 -7.16
CA VAL A 321 -25.73 -36.13 -7.18
C VAL A 321 -26.15 -36.68 -8.55
N VAL A 322 -25.56 -36.17 -9.64
CA VAL A 322 -25.79 -36.66 -11.02
C VAL A 322 -25.46 -38.14 -11.16
N SER A 323 -24.43 -38.64 -10.44
CA SER A 323 -23.97 -40.04 -10.56
C SER A 323 -24.98 -41.08 -10.06
N THR A 324 -26.05 -40.63 -9.39
CA THR A 324 -27.10 -41.49 -8.82
C THR A 324 -28.45 -41.42 -9.57
N LEU A 325 -28.51 -40.70 -10.70
CA LEU A 325 -29.74 -40.43 -11.46
C LEU A 325 -29.82 -41.22 -12.78
N ASP A 326 -31.04 -41.33 -13.33
CA ASP A 326 -31.40 -42.07 -14.56
C ASP A 326 -30.63 -41.55 -15.81
N PRO A 327 -30.14 -42.40 -16.75
CA PRO A 327 -29.19 -42.01 -17.80
C PRO A 327 -29.66 -40.89 -18.74
N ALA A 328 -30.97 -40.74 -18.97
CA ALA A 328 -31.53 -39.67 -19.81
C ALA A 328 -31.72 -38.32 -19.07
N ALA A 329 -31.64 -38.34 -17.74
CA ALA A 329 -31.56 -37.13 -16.91
C ALA A 329 -30.09 -36.69 -16.75
N VAL A 330 -29.16 -37.65 -16.74
CA VAL A 330 -27.71 -37.42 -16.66
C VAL A 330 -27.21 -36.51 -17.77
N GLU A 331 -27.52 -36.77 -19.05
CA GLU A 331 -26.99 -35.95 -20.18
C GLU A 331 -27.45 -34.47 -20.12
N ARG A 332 -28.72 -34.21 -19.78
CA ARG A 332 -29.25 -32.83 -19.62
C ARG A 332 -28.69 -32.14 -18.38
N LEU A 333 -28.43 -32.91 -17.32
CA LEU A 333 -27.85 -32.39 -16.09
C LEU A 333 -26.35 -32.10 -16.26
N GLU A 334 -25.61 -32.95 -16.97
CA GLU A 334 -24.20 -32.74 -17.35
C GLU A 334 -24.03 -31.47 -18.19
N GLN A 335 -24.90 -31.24 -19.18
CA GLN A 335 -24.89 -29.97 -19.94
C GLN A 335 -25.19 -28.76 -19.05
N SER A 336 -26.16 -28.89 -18.14
CA SER A 336 -26.50 -27.82 -17.20
C SER A 336 -25.36 -27.55 -16.20
N LEU A 337 -24.65 -28.59 -15.80
CA LEU A 337 -23.51 -28.51 -14.89
C LEU A 337 -22.28 -27.92 -15.57
N ALA A 338 -22.04 -28.24 -16.85
CA ALA A 338 -21.00 -27.62 -17.67
C ALA A 338 -21.28 -26.12 -17.90
N ASN A 339 -22.55 -25.74 -18.05
CA ASN A 339 -22.94 -24.33 -18.11
C ASN A 339 -22.76 -23.63 -16.75
N LEU A 340 -23.12 -24.28 -15.65
CA LEU A 340 -22.86 -23.77 -14.30
C LEU A 340 -21.35 -23.61 -14.07
N GLU A 341 -20.54 -24.57 -14.50
CA GLU A 341 -19.08 -24.51 -14.45
C GLU A 341 -18.52 -23.30 -15.19
N ARG A 342 -18.98 -23.07 -16.43
CA ARG A 342 -18.58 -21.89 -17.21
C ARG A 342 -19.00 -20.60 -16.53
N ASN A 343 -20.25 -20.49 -16.07
CA ASN A 343 -20.75 -19.29 -15.42
C ASN A 343 -20.05 -19.00 -14.09
N THR A 344 -19.76 -20.02 -13.28
CA THR A 344 -19.01 -19.88 -12.03
C THR A 344 -17.58 -19.41 -12.32
N ARG A 345 -16.94 -19.91 -13.38
CA ARG A 345 -15.63 -19.44 -13.82
C ARG A 345 -15.68 -17.98 -14.28
N ASP A 346 -16.67 -17.61 -15.07
CA ASP A 346 -16.84 -16.22 -15.54
C ASP A 346 -17.09 -15.25 -14.37
N ILE A 347 -17.88 -15.68 -13.36
CA ILE A 347 -18.09 -14.89 -12.13
C ILE A 347 -16.79 -14.78 -11.36
N GLN A 348 -16.05 -15.87 -11.21
CA GLN A 348 -14.77 -15.87 -10.52
C GLN A 348 -13.79 -14.91 -11.21
N ASP A 349 -13.58 -15.02 -12.51
CA ASP A 349 -12.66 -14.17 -13.27
C ASP A 349 -13.04 -12.67 -13.12
N ARG A 350 -14.33 -12.36 -13.14
CA ARG A 350 -14.83 -10.99 -12.92
C ARG A 350 -14.63 -10.50 -11.49
N VAL A 351 -14.91 -11.32 -10.47
CA VAL A 351 -14.66 -10.96 -9.06
C VAL A 351 -13.17 -10.77 -8.82
N MET A 352 -12.32 -11.60 -9.43
CA MET A 352 -10.88 -11.47 -9.36
C MET A 352 -10.41 -10.14 -9.98
N SER A 353 -10.96 -9.74 -11.13
CA SER A 353 -10.62 -8.46 -11.78
C SER A 353 -10.91 -7.24 -10.89
N ILE A 354 -11.88 -7.31 -9.98
CA ILE A 354 -12.20 -6.22 -9.03
C ILE A 354 -11.09 -6.04 -7.98
N ARG A 355 -10.34 -7.09 -7.66
CA ARG A 355 -9.26 -7.08 -6.65
C ARG A 355 -7.87 -6.80 -7.23
N MET A 356 -7.75 -6.88 -8.55
CA MET A 356 -6.50 -6.66 -9.24
C MET A 356 -6.03 -5.21 -9.08
N LEU A 357 -4.75 -5.06 -8.79
CA LEU A 357 -4.06 -3.77 -8.84
C LEU A 357 -2.90 -3.84 -9.82
N PRO A 358 -2.60 -2.76 -10.56
CA PRO A 358 -1.40 -2.68 -11.37
C PRO A 358 -0.13 -2.85 -10.53
N MET A 359 0.84 -3.59 -11.06
CA MET A 359 2.15 -3.78 -10.42
C MET A 359 2.95 -2.47 -10.26
N SER A 360 2.63 -1.42 -11.01
CA SER A 360 3.21 -0.09 -10.88
C SER A 360 3.11 0.48 -9.46
N HIS A 361 2.06 0.13 -8.71
CA HIS A 361 1.91 0.49 -7.31
C HIS A 361 3.02 -0.09 -6.42
N ALA A 362 3.47 -1.32 -6.70
CA ALA A 362 4.59 -1.93 -6.00
C ALA A 362 5.93 -1.35 -6.45
N PHE A 363 6.07 -1.04 -7.75
CA PHE A 363 7.33 -0.61 -8.33
C PHE A 363 7.73 0.84 -8.00
N GLY A 364 6.77 1.73 -7.76
CA GLY A 364 7.05 3.14 -7.43
C GLY A 364 8.00 3.30 -6.23
N ARG A 365 7.88 2.42 -5.23
CA ARG A 365 8.74 2.44 -4.03
C ARG A 365 10.20 2.05 -4.30
N PHE A 366 10.47 1.24 -5.33
CA PHE A 366 11.82 0.78 -5.62
C PHE A 366 12.69 1.84 -6.28
N ALA A 367 12.11 2.76 -7.05
CA ALA A 367 12.87 3.86 -7.64
C ALA A 367 13.55 4.71 -6.56
N ARG A 368 12.82 4.97 -5.48
CA ARG A 368 13.38 5.64 -4.32
C ARG A 368 14.41 4.82 -3.56
N LEU A 369 14.13 3.53 -3.33
CA LEU A 369 15.10 2.64 -2.67
C LEU A 369 16.44 2.60 -3.43
N VAL A 370 16.40 2.54 -4.76
CA VAL A 370 17.59 2.57 -5.62
C VAL A 370 18.37 3.88 -5.43
N ARG A 371 17.68 5.02 -5.39
CA ARG A 371 18.30 6.33 -5.13
C ARG A 371 18.98 6.37 -3.75
N ASP A 372 18.25 6.02 -2.69
CA ASP A 372 18.75 6.09 -1.31
C ASP A 372 19.96 5.17 -1.09
N VAL A 373 19.91 3.94 -1.62
CA VAL A 373 21.01 2.97 -1.52
C VAL A 373 22.17 3.34 -2.44
N GLY A 374 21.88 3.85 -3.65
CA GLY A 374 22.90 4.32 -4.61
C GLY A 374 23.74 5.46 -4.03
N GLN A 375 23.10 6.47 -3.44
CA GLN A 375 23.80 7.58 -2.77
C GLN A 375 24.68 7.09 -1.61
N ARG A 376 24.19 6.15 -0.80
CA ARG A 376 24.93 5.61 0.35
C ARG A 376 26.11 4.72 -0.04
N THR A 377 26.00 4.00 -1.14
CA THR A 377 27.03 3.07 -1.63
C THR A 377 27.98 3.72 -2.65
N GLY A 378 27.70 4.96 -3.07
CA GLY A 378 28.47 5.67 -4.10
C GLY A 378 28.30 5.10 -5.51
N LYS A 379 27.22 4.34 -5.75
CA LYS A 379 26.94 3.69 -7.04
C LYS A 379 25.94 4.51 -7.84
N GLN A 380 26.18 4.64 -9.15
CA GLN A 380 25.27 5.33 -10.06
C GLN A 380 24.38 4.30 -10.76
N VAL A 381 23.08 4.32 -10.46
CA VAL A 381 22.13 3.32 -10.94
C VAL A 381 20.89 3.98 -11.51
N ASN A 382 20.52 3.60 -12.72
CA ASN A 382 19.25 3.93 -13.34
C ASN A 382 18.29 2.75 -13.19
N ILE A 383 17.04 3.03 -12.78
CA ILE A 383 15.98 2.03 -12.68
C ILE A 383 15.05 2.16 -13.89
N THR A 384 14.80 1.02 -14.55
CA THR A 384 13.83 0.93 -15.65
C THR A 384 12.69 0.02 -15.22
N VAL A 385 11.46 0.50 -15.33
CA VAL A 385 10.25 -0.27 -14.99
C VAL A 385 9.46 -0.45 -16.28
N THR A 386 9.20 -1.71 -16.64
CA THR A 386 8.43 -2.06 -17.84
C THR A 386 7.30 -3.03 -17.48
N GLY A 387 6.16 -2.94 -18.17
CA GLY A 387 5.01 -3.79 -17.86
C GLY A 387 4.39 -3.55 -16.47
N GLY A 388 4.51 -2.32 -15.95
CA GLY A 388 3.88 -1.94 -14.68
C GLY A 388 2.35 -2.01 -14.68
N ASP A 389 1.73 -2.08 -15.86
CA ASP A 389 0.28 -2.23 -16.03
C ASP A 389 -0.19 -3.68 -15.82
N ALA A 390 0.73 -4.64 -15.71
CA ALA A 390 0.38 -6.01 -15.38
C ALA A 390 -0.35 -6.04 -14.03
N GLU A 391 -1.55 -6.63 -14.05
CA GLU A 391 -2.45 -6.69 -12.90
C GLU A 391 -2.14 -7.89 -12.00
N LEU A 392 -2.16 -7.69 -10.68
CA LEU A 392 -2.00 -8.76 -9.70
C LEU A 392 -2.88 -8.52 -8.48
N ASP A 393 -3.26 -9.59 -7.80
CA ASP A 393 -4.04 -9.54 -6.56
C ASP A 393 -3.34 -8.67 -5.50
N LYS A 394 -4.09 -7.72 -4.91
CA LYS A 394 -3.57 -6.81 -3.85
C LYS A 394 -2.85 -7.55 -2.71
N SER A 395 -3.38 -8.68 -2.25
CA SER A 395 -2.78 -9.43 -1.14
C SER A 395 -1.47 -10.13 -1.54
N VAL A 396 -1.35 -10.51 -2.81
CA VAL A 396 -0.12 -11.04 -3.37
C VAL A 396 0.91 -9.91 -3.53
N ILE A 397 0.49 -8.73 -4.01
CA ILE A 397 1.34 -7.53 -4.08
C ILE A 397 1.91 -7.18 -2.70
N GLU A 398 1.07 -7.06 -1.68
CA GLU A 398 1.50 -6.74 -0.31
C GLU A 398 2.57 -7.71 0.22
N LYS A 399 2.44 -9.00 -0.09
CA LYS A 399 3.41 -10.04 0.29
C LYS A 399 4.67 -10.06 -0.59
N LEU A 400 4.64 -9.48 -1.79
CA LEU A 400 5.75 -9.42 -2.74
C LEU A 400 6.70 -8.26 -2.49
N VAL A 401 6.23 -7.17 -1.87
CA VAL A 401 7.04 -5.96 -1.63
C VAL A 401 8.34 -6.30 -0.90
N ASP A 402 8.27 -7.11 0.17
CA ASP A 402 9.45 -7.47 0.96
C ASP A 402 10.45 -8.36 0.19
N PRO A 403 10.05 -9.47 -0.47
CA PRO A 403 10.90 -10.25 -1.38
C PRO A 403 11.58 -9.40 -2.47
N LEU A 404 10.83 -8.54 -3.16
CA LEU A 404 11.37 -7.69 -4.23
C LEU A 404 12.33 -6.64 -3.68
N THR A 405 12.03 -6.03 -2.53
CA THR A 405 12.94 -5.10 -1.83
C THR A 405 14.30 -5.75 -1.59
N HIS A 406 14.29 -7.02 -1.17
CA HIS A 406 15.51 -7.76 -0.90
C HIS A 406 16.29 -8.05 -2.20
N LEU A 407 15.62 -8.50 -3.27
CA LEU A 407 16.27 -8.74 -4.56
C LEU A 407 16.92 -7.46 -5.11
N VAL A 408 16.20 -6.33 -5.07
CA VAL A 408 16.71 -5.02 -5.48
C VAL A 408 17.92 -4.62 -4.64
N ARG A 409 17.86 -4.80 -3.32
CA ARG A 409 18.99 -4.50 -2.43
C ARG A 409 20.22 -5.37 -2.75
N ASN A 410 20.04 -6.66 -2.98
CA ASN A 410 21.16 -7.55 -3.32
C ASN A 410 21.82 -7.15 -4.65
N ALA A 411 21.03 -6.74 -5.64
CA ALA A 411 21.56 -6.19 -6.88
C ALA A 411 22.36 -4.91 -6.62
N LEU A 412 21.87 -4.00 -5.77
CA LEU A 412 22.55 -2.74 -5.46
C LEU A 412 23.81 -2.94 -4.60
N ASP A 413 23.78 -3.78 -3.58
CA ASP A 413 24.88 -3.95 -2.63
C ASP A 413 26.01 -4.82 -3.20
N HIS A 414 25.65 -5.94 -3.85
CA HIS A 414 26.62 -6.96 -4.29
C HIS A 414 26.73 -7.11 -5.82
N GLY A 415 25.63 -6.93 -6.55
CA GLY A 415 25.61 -7.10 -8.01
C GLY A 415 26.34 -5.97 -8.75
N ILE A 416 25.88 -4.74 -8.55
CA ILE A 416 26.32 -3.55 -9.28
C ILE A 416 27.69 -3.08 -8.75
N GLU A 417 28.62 -2.83 -9.66
CA GLU A 417 29.96 -2.33 -9.35
C GLU A 417 29.99 -0.80 -9.17
N THR A 418 31.06 -0.27 -8.58
CA THR A 418 31.26 1.20 -8.51
C THR A 418 31.58 1.78 -9.89
N PRO A 419 31.39 3.09 -10.14
CA PRO A 419 31.68 3.69 -11.45
C PRO A 419 33.11 3.42 -11.95
N ASP A 420 34.10 3.40 -11.05
CA ASP A 420 35.50 3.12 -11.40
C ASP A 420 35.72 1.64 -11.78
N GLU A 421 35.12 0.70 -11.04
CA GLU A 421 35.14 -0.73 -11.37
C GLU A 421 34.45 -0.99 -12.72
N ARG A 422 33.34 -0.32 -13.01
CA ARG A 422 32.63 -0.42 -14.30
C ARG A 422 33.46 0.11 -15.45
N ARG A 423 34.12 1.26 -15.27
CA ARG A 423 35.03 1.84 -16.28
C ARG A 423 36.20 0.89 -16.57
N ALA A 424 36.76 0.25 -15.53
CA ALA A 424 37.83 -0.75 -15.69
C ALA A 424 37.36 -2.00 -16.43
N ALA A 425 36.10 -2.40 -16.25
CA ALA A 425 35.47 -3.53 -16.96
C ALA A 425 34.93 -3.16 -18.36
N GLY A 426 35.07 -1.92 -18.81
CA GLY A 426 34.57 -1.45 -20.12
C GLY A 426 33.05 -1.28 -20.18
N LYS A 427 32.38 -1.15 -19.04
CA LYS A 427 30.92 -0.94 -18.92
C LYS A 427 30.57 0.55 -18.78
N PRO A 428 29.32 0.96 -19.10
CA PRO A 428 28.83 2.30 -18.82
C PRO A 428 28.91 2.62 -17.32
N GLU A 429 29.28 3.85 -16.97
CA GLU A 429 29.42 4.29 -15.56
C GLU A 429 28.09 4.20 -14.80
N MET A 430 26.97 4.49 -15.48
CA MET A 430 25.62 4.31 -14.96
C MET A 430 25.17 2.87 -15.18
N ALA A 431 24.94 2.15 -14.09
CA ALA A 431 24.40 0.80 -14.11
C ALA A 431 22.88 0.83 -14.36
N THR A 432 22.34 -0.28 -14.88
CA THR A 432 20.91 -0.42 -15.15
C THR A 432 20.32 -1.53 -14.29
N LEU A 433 19.32 -1.19 -13.49
CA LEU A 433 18.44 -2.13 -12.81
C LEU A 433 17.09 -2.12 -13.52
N ALA A 434 16.64 -3.26 -14.04
CA ALA A 434 15.37 -3.39 -14.74
C ALA A 434 14.38 -4.26 -13.94
N LEU A 435 13.17 -3.72 -13.76
CA LEU A 435 12.00 -4.42 -13.24
C LEU A 435 11.01 -4.58 -14.39
N HIS A 436 10.57 -5.81 -14.62
CA HIS A 436 9.63 -6.13 -15.68
C HIS A 436 8.53 -7.04 -15.16
N ALA A 437 7.27 -6.79 -15.51
CA ALA A 437 6.16 -7.69 -15.21
C ALA A 437 5.32 -7.95 -16.47
N GLU A 438 4.92 -9.19 -16.68
CA GLU A 438 4.09 -9.59 -17.83
C GLU A 438 3.16 -10.75 -17.45
N HIS A 439 1.96 -10.79 -18.04
CA HIS A 439 1.06 -11.94 -17.94
C HIS A 439 1.44 -13.00 -18.98
N ARG A 440 1.74 -14.22 -18.53
CA ARG A 440 2.04 -15.36 -19.40
C ARG A 440 1.33 -16.61 -18.90
N GLY A 441 0.40 -17.14 -19.71
CA GLY A 441 -0.19 -18.47 -19.51
C GLY A 441 -0.87 -18.68 -18.15
N GLY A 442 -1.64 -17.70 -17.66
CA GLY A 442 -2.33 -17.80 -16.36
C GLY A 442 -1.46 -17.45 -15.13
N HIS A 443 -0.21 -17.07 -15.37
CA HIS A 443 0.72 -16.59 -14.35
C HIS A 443 1.15 -15.16 -14.65
N ILE A 444 1.59 -14.45 -13.60
CA ILE A 444 2.39 -13.25 -13.74
C ILE A 444 3.87 -13.64 -13.64
N GLU A 445 4.66 -13.23 -14.63
CA GLU A 445 6.11 -13.36 -14.62
C GLU A 445 6.71 -12.00 -14.26
N ILE A 446 7.42 -11.92 -13.14
CA ILE A 446 8.12 -10.73 -12.68
C ILE A 446 9.62 -10.99 -12.81
N ARG A 447 10.33 -10.11 -13.53
CA ARG A 447 11.76 -10.19 -13.78
C ARG A 447 12.46 -9.02 -13.11
N VAL A 448 13.48 -9.32 -12.30
CA VAL A 448 14.40 -8.35 -11.69
C VAL A 448 15.77 -8.62 -12.29
N SER A 449 16.32 -7.69 -13.06
CA SER A 449 17.63 -7.88 -13.71
C SER A 449 18.55 -6.69 -13.49
N ASP A 450 19.84 -6.95 -13.34
CA ASP A 450 20.90 -5.96 -13.27
C ASP A 450 21.99 -6.25 -14.31
N ASP A 451 22.74 -5.22 -14.71
CA ASP A 451 23.90 -5.31 -15.61
C ASP A 451 25.24 -5.31 -14.83
N GLY A 452 25.20 -5.82 -13.60
CA GLY A 452 26.33 -5.84 -12.68
C GLY A 452 27.37 -6.91 -13.00
N ARG A 453 28.14 -7.31 -11.99
CA ARG A 453 29.24 -8.28 -12.16
C ARG A 453 28.78 -9.72 -12.35
N GLY A 454 27.50 -10.02 -12.08
CA GLY A 454 26.98 -11.39 -12.05
C GLY A 454 27.53 -12.23 -10.89
N ILE A 455 27.21 -13.52 -10.89
CA ILE A 455 27.70 -14.47 -9.89
C ILE A 455 29.06 -15.04 -10.33
N ASP A 456 30.04 -14.98 -9.43
CA ASP A 456 31.34 -15.62 -9.60
C ASP A 456 31.26 -17.08 -9.08
N PRO A 457 31.30 -18.09 -9.96
CA PRO A 457 31.20 -19.49 -9.56
C PRO A 457 32.38 -19.94 -8.69
N GLU A 458 33.59 -19.41 -8.87
CA GLU A 458 34.76 -19.78 -8.07
C GLU A 458 34.60 -19.30 -6.62
N ARG A 459 34.08 -18.08 -6.45
CA ARG A 459 33.80 -17.52 -5.12
C ARG A 459 32.67 -18.27 -4.41
N VAL A 460 31.62 -18.65 -5.14
CA VAL A 460 30.53 -19.48 -4.59
C VAL A 460 31.06 -20.87 -4.20
N GLN A 461 31.90 -21.47 -5.05
CA GLN A 461 32.51 -22.79 -4.81
C GLN A 461 33.38 -22.78 -3.56
N ALA A 462 34.25 -21.79 -3.40
CA ALA A 462 35.12 -21.66 -2.21
C ALA A 462 34.27 -21.59 -0.93
N LYS A 463 33.20 -20.78 -0.94
CA LYS A 463 32.34 -20.62 0.23
C LYS A 463 31.45 -21.82 0.51
N ALA A 464 30.99 -22.52 -0.53
CA ALA A 464 30.24 -23.76 -0.40
C ALA A 464 31.09 -24.90 0.16
N ARG A 465 32.40 -24.91 -0.10
CA ARG A 465 33.35 -25.84 0.54
C ARG A 465 33.53 -25.52 2.02
N GLU A 466 33.70 -24.24 2.38
CA GLU A 466 33.78 -23.82 3.79
C GLU A 466 32.50 -24.17 4.57
N ALA A 467 31.33 -24.06 3.91
CA ALA A 467 30.04 -24.42 4.49
C ALA A 467 29.74 -25.93 4.51
N GLY A 468 30.64 -26.78 3.96
CA GLY A 468 30.45 -28.23 3.90
C GLY A 468 29.38 -28.71 2.90
N LEU A 469 28.97 -27.85 1.96
CA LEU A 469 27.97 -28.14 0.93
C LEU A 469 28.55 -28.78 -0.34
N LEU A 470 29.87 -28.67 -0.55
CA LEU A 470 30.59 -29.26 -1.69
C LEU A 470 31.79 -30.08 -1.22
N SER A 471 32.10 -31.14 -1.98
CA SER A 471 33.32 -31.94 -1.75
C SER A 471 34.59 -31.19 -2.24
N GLU A 472 35.75 -31.47 -1.66
CA GLU A 472 37.02 -30.77 -1.97
C GLU A 472 37.43 -30.83 -3.46
N ASN A 473 36.97 -31.83 -4.21
CA ASN A 473 37.30 -32.00 -5.63
C ASN A 473 36.13 -31.71 -6.58
N GLU A 474 34.99 -31.25 -6.06
CA GLU A 474 33.82 -30.94 -6.88
C GLU A 474 33.97 -29.55 -7.51
N THR A 475 33.87 -29.49 -8.84
CA THR A 475 33.81 -28.26 -9.64
C THR A 475 32.39 -27.99 -10.05
N ILE A 476 31.94 -26.74 -9.86
CA ILE A 476 30.58 -26.31 -10.19
C ILE A 476 30.61 -25.35 -11.37
N ASP A 477 29.56 -25.40 -12.19
CA ASP A 477 29.31 -24.39 -13.22
C ASP A 477 28.46 -23.25 -12.64
N VAL A 478 28.16 -22.24 -13.47
CA VAL A 478 27.37 -21.09 -13.06
C VAL A 478 25.94 -21.49 -12.67
N ALA A 479 25.34 -22.46 -13.39
CA ALA A 479 23.99 -22.94 -13.09
C ALA A 479 23.92 -23.55 -11.68
N ARG A 480 24.88 -24.42 -11.34
CA ARG A 480 24.97 -25.01 -10.01
C ARG A 480 25.31 -23.97 -8.94
N ALA A 481 26.14 -22.98 -9.26
CA ALA A 481 26.40 -21.86 -8.35
C ALA A 481 25.10 -21.08 -8.03
N CYS A 482 24.25 -20.81 -9.03
CA CYS A 482 22.96 -20.15 -8.87
C CYS A 482 21.93 -20.98 -8.07
N GLU A 483 22.09 -22.29 -7.95
CA GLU A 483 21.27 -23.11 -7.06
C GLU A 483 21.74 -23.00 -5.61
N LEU A 484 23.06 -23.06 -5.40
CA LEU A 484 23.69 -23.05 -4.07
C LEU A 484 23.46 -21.75 -3.30
N ILE A 485 23.29 -20.60 -3.98
CA ILE A 485 23.01 -19.32 -3.32
C ILE A 485 21.70 -19.29 -2.53
N PHE A 486 20.82 -20.26 -2.72
CA PHE A 486 19.56 -20.39 -2.00
C PHE A 486 19.61 -21.39 -0.84
N GLU A 487 20.75 -22.01 -0.58
CA GLU A 487 20.91 -22.90 0.57
C GLU A 487 20.77 -22.10 1.88
N PRO A 488 20.10 -22.65 2.91
CA PRO A 488 19.90 -21.95 4.18
C PRO A 488 21.23 -21.52 4.81
N GLY A 489 21.34 -20.25 5.19
CA GLY A 489 22.57 -19.70 5.79
C GLY A 489 23.71 -19.47 4.79
N PHE A 490 23.49 -19.70 3.49
CA PHE A 490 24.45 -19.37 2.47
C PHE A 490 24.39 -17.87 2.14
N SER A 491 25.44 -17.13 2.48
CA SER A 491 25.63 -15.73 2.08
C SER A 491 27.08 -15.53 1.69
N THR A 492 27.36 -14.82 0.59
CA THR A 492 28.72 -14.54 0.11
C THR A 492 29.40 -13.35 0.82
N ALA A 493 28.70 -12.67 1.73
CA ALA A 493 29.24 -11.54 2.52
C ALA A 493 30.22 -12.00 3.62
N ALA A 494 31.32 -11.26 3.79
CA ALA A 494 32.36 -11.54 4.79
C ALA A 494 32.06 -10.94 6.18
N GLU A 495 31.15 -9.95 6.25
CA GLU A 495 30.71 -9.30 7.49
C GLU A 495 29.18 -9.23 7.54
N VAL A 496 28.61 -9.46 8.73
CA VAL A 496 27.19 -9.23 9.02
C VAL A 496 27.01 -7.73 9.28
N GLY A 497 26.81 -6.94 8.22
CA GLY A 497 26.57 -5.51 8.36
C GLY A 497 25.28 -5.21 9.15
N GLU A 498 25.31 -4.16 9.98
CA GLU A 498 24.20 -3.71 10.86
C GLU A 498 22.87 -3.45 10.13
N LEU A 499 22.88 -3.30 8.80
CA LEU A 499 21.68 -3.09 7.96
C LEU A 499 20.95 -4.37 7.53
N SER A 500 21.56 -5.54 7.72
CA SER A 500 20.89 -6.84 7.50
C SER A 500 20.24 -7.33 8.79
N GLY A 501 19.44 -6.46 9.43
CA GLY A 501 18.90 -6.61 10.79
C GLY A 501 18.01 -7.83 11.05
N ARG A 502 17.99 -8.86 10.19
CA ARG A 502 17.40 -10.17 10.46
C ARG A 502 18.15 -11.38 9.86
N GLY A 503 19.34 -11.22 9.26
CA GLY A 503 20.10 -12.37 8.71
C GLY A 503 19.32 -13.14 7.62
N VAL A 504 18.65 -12.41 6.73
CA VAL A 504 17.73 -12.98 5.74
C VAL A 504 18.51 -13.25 4.46
N GLY A 505 18.64 -14.52 4.05
CA GLY A 505 19.27 -14.92 2.79
C GLY A 505 18.28 -14.97 1.62
N LEU A 506 18.78 -15.29 0.42
CA LEU A 506 17.93 -15.58 -0.75
C LEU A 506 17.01 -16.80 -0.51
N ASP A 507 17.31 -17.65 0.48
CA ASP A 507 16.48 -18.76 0.93
C ASP A 507 15.11 -18.28 1.46
N VAL A 508 15.06 -17.17 2.19
CA VAL A 508 13.80 -16.60 2.70
C VAL A 508 12.98 -16.01 1.56
N VAL A 509 13.63 -15.39 0.57
CA VAL A 509 12.95 -14.92 -0.65
C VAL A 509 12.29 -16.11 -1.34
N ARG A 510 13.02 -17.22 -1.54
CA ARG A 510 12.48 -18.45 -2.14
C ARG A 510 11.29 -19.00 -1.34
N LYS A 511 11.41 -19.13 -0.02
CA LYS A 511 10.32 -19.60 0.86
C LYS A 511 9.08 -18.71 0.78
N ASN A 512 9.25 -17.39 0.76
CA ASN A 512 8.13 -16.45 0.63
C ASN A 512 7.41 -16.58 -0.71
N ILE A 513 8.15 -16.78 -1.81
CA ILE A 513 7.55 -17.00 -3.13
C ILE A 513 6.87 -18.37 -3.23
N GLN A 514 7.46 -19.42 -2.66
CA GLN A 514 6.83 -20.74 -2.58
C GLN A 514 5.52 -20.71 -1.76
N ALA A 515 5.48 -19.94 -0.66
CA ALA A 515 4.27 -19.74 0.14
C ALA A 515 3.12 -19.04 -0.64
N LEU A 516 3.46 -18.34 -1.73
CA LEU A 516 2.50 -17.76 -2.68
C LEU A 516 2.14 -18.72 -3.81
N SER A 517 2.51 -20.01 -3.71
CA SER A 517 2.41 -21.01 -4.80
C SER A 517 3.15 -20.58 -6.07
N GLY A 518 4.18 -19.74 -5.91
CA GLY A 518 5.04 -19.29 -7.00
C GLY A 518 6.32 -20.10 -7.12
N SER A 519 7.03 -19.88 -8.22
CA SER A 519 8.39 -20.38 -8.43
C SER A 519 9.35 -19.22 -8.65
N LEU A 520 10.61 -19.44 -8.28
CA LEU A 520 11.69 -18.47 -8.46
C LEU A 520 12.86 -19.16 -9.16
N ARG A 521 13.37 -18.52 -10.21
CA ARG A 521 14.57 -18.92 -10.93
C ARG A 521 15.59 -17.78 -10.88
N PHE A 522 16.87 -18.13 -10.79
CA PHE A 522 17.98 -17.19 -10.83
C PHE A 522 18.91 -17.58 -11.99
N GLU A 523 19.23 -16.60 -12.81
CA GLU A 523 20.07 -16.73 -13.99
C GLU A 523 21.16 -15.65 -13.90
N SER A 524 22.41 -15.98 -14.23
CA SER A 524 23.48 -15.00 -14.20
C SER A 524 24.58 -15.36 -15.19
N GLU A 525 25.20 -14.32 -15.76
CA GLU A 525 26.39 -14.44 -16.59
C GLU A 525 27.50 -13.59 -15.97
N PRO A 526 28.67 -14.17 -15.63
CA PRO A 526 29.79 -13.42 -15.08
C PRO A 526 30.18 -12.25 -16.00
N GLY A 527 30.30 -11.06 -15.41
CA GLY A 527 30.61 -9.82 -16.12
C GLY A 527 29.46 -9.21 -16.92
N ARG A 528 28.28 -9.84 -17.00
CA ARG A 528 27.11 -9.31 -17.72
C ARG A 528 25.92 -9.00 -16.82
N GLY A 529 25.85 -9.61 -15.64
CA GLY A 529 24.85 -9.30 -14.62
C GLY A 529 24.08 -10.52 -14.14
N ALA A 530 22.96 -10.29 -13.49
CA ALA A 530 22.07 -11.32 -12.99
C ALA A 530 20.61 -10.99 -13.28
N GLN A 531 19.79 -12.03 -13.35
CA GLN A 531 18.36 -11.96 -13.56
C GLN A 531 17.65 -12.94 -12.63
N VAL A 532 16.65 -12.44 -11.93
CA VAL A 532 15.74 -13.24 -11.09
C VAL A 532 14.37 -13.22 -11.73
N VAL A 533 13.83 -14.40 -11.99
CA VAL A 533 12.51 -14.61 -12.60
C VAL A 533 11.59 -15.23 -11.58
N LEU A 534 10.54 -14.50 -11.20
CA LEU A 534 9.48 -14.94 -10.31
C LEU A 534 8.25 -15.27 -11.15
N ARG A 535 7.64 -16.42 -10.92
CA ARG A 535 6.38 -16.82 -11.56
C ARG A 535 5.34 -17.08 -10.49
N LEU A 536 4.23 -16.35 -10.55
CA LEU A 536 3.18 -16.40 -9.55
C LEU A 536 1.82 -16.64 -10.22
N PRO A 537 0.92 -17.41 -9.61
CA PRO A 537 -0.45 -17.55 -10.11
C PRO A 537 -1.21 -16.22 -9.97
N LEU A 538 -2.14 -15.96 -10.88
CA LEU A 538 -2.97 -14.75 -10.90
C LEU A 538 -4.08 -14.73 -9.83
N THR A 539 -4.36 -15.86 -9.16
CA THR A 539 -5.54 -16.00 -8.29
C THR A 539 -5.24 -16.46 -6.87
N LEU A 540 -6.25 -16.35 -6.00
CA LEU A 540 -6.33 -17.15 -4.77
C LEU A 540 -6.06 -18.62 -5.10
N ALA A 541 -5.36 -19.30 -4.18
CA ALA A 541 -4.70 -20.58 -4.38
C ALA A 541 -5.69 -21.70 -4.75
N ILE A 542 -6.08 -21.75 -6.02
CA ILE A 542 -6.69 -22.91 -6.65
C ILE A 542 -5.56 -23.66 -7.31
N ILE A 543 -5.47 -24.96 -7.04
CA ILE A 543 -4.49 -25.83 -7.67
C ILE A 543 -5.22 -26.99 -8.35
N ASP A 544 -4.67 -27.43 -9.48
CA ASP A 544 -5.00 -28.73 -10.04
C ASP A 544 -4.36 -29.81 -9.15
N GLY A 545 -5.19 -30.63 -8.53
CA GLY A 545 -4.79 -31.67 -7.61
C GLY A 545 -5.16 -33.05 -8.13
N MET A 546 -4.27 -34.02 -7.95
CA MET A 546 -4.59 -35.43 -8.07
C MET A 546 -5.12 -35.93 -6.73
N LEU A 547 -6.35 -36.44 -6.72
CA LEU A 547 -6.95 -37.08 -5.57
C LEU A 547 -6.42 -38.51 -5.45
N VAL A 548 -5.73 -38.78 -4.35
CA VAL A 548 -5.16 -40.08 -4.01
C VAL A 548 -5.76 -40.59 -2.71
N THR A 549 -5.88 -41.91 -2.56
CA THR A 549 -6.39 -42.54 -1.34
C THR A 549 -5.35 -43.41 -0.68
N VAL A 550 -5.44 -43.49 0.65
CA VAL A 550 -4.68 -44.39 1.50
C VAL A 550 -5.61 -44.91 2.59
N GLY A 551 -5.95 -46.19 2.56
CA GLY A 551 -6.99 -46.78 3.38
C GLY A 551 -8.31 -45.99 3.24
N PRO A 552 -8.91 -45.51 4.35
CA PRO A 552 -10.14 -44.71 4.31
C PRO A 552 -9.90 -43.23 4.01
N ASP A 553 -8.65 -42.76 4.03
CA ASP A 553 -8.29 -41.35 3.93
C ASP A 553 -8.00 -40.94 2.49
N ALA A 554 -8.28 -39.67 2.20
CA ALA A 554 -8.01 -39.06 0.90
C ALA A 554 -7.07 -37.86 1.04
N TYR A 555 -6.21 -37.67 0.05
CA TYR A 555 -5.21 -36.61 -0.02
C TYR A 555 -5.18 -36.00 -1.42
N ILE A 556 -4.78 -34.74 -1.51
CA ILE A 556 -4.50 -34.07 -2.78
C ILE A 556 -2.99 -33.95 -2.97
N VAL A 557 -2.50 -34.42 -4.10
CA VAL A 557 -1.13 -34.18 -4.57
C VAL A 557 -1.18 -33.14 -5.69
N PRO A 558 -0.42 -32.03 -5.61
CA PRO A 558 -0.36 -31.05 -6.69
C PRO A 558 0.05 -31.69 -8.02
N MET A 559 -0.74 -31.49 -9.09
CA MET A 559 -0.48 -32.10 -10.40
C MET A 559 0.87 -31.65 -10.98
N THR A 560 1.28 -30.41 -10.73
CA THR A 560 2.56 -29.84 -11.18
C THR A 560 3.78 -30.57 -10.62
N SER A 561 3.61 -31.32 -9.53
CA SER A 561 4.67 -32.06 -8.87
C SER A 561 4.70 -33.54 -9.25
N ILE A 562 3.69 -34.04 -9.98
CA ILE A 562 3.64 -35.44 -10.43
C ILE A 562 4.33 -35.55 -11.79
N VAL A 563 5.41 -36.33 -11.84
CA VAL A 563 6.14 -36.62 -13.08
C VAL A 563 5.50 -37.79 -13.81
N GLU A 564 5.28 -38.89 -13.11
CA GLU A 564 4.62 -40.08 -13.65
C GLU A 564 4.01 -40.93 -12.53
N CYS A 565 3.12 -41.85 -12.90
CA CYS A 565 2.56 -42.87 -12.01
C CYS A 565 2.75 -44.24 -12.63
N LEU A 566 3.13 -45.21 -11.80
CA LEU A 566 3.39 -46.59 -12.22
C LEU A 566 3.00 -47.57 -11.11
N GLN A 567 2.77 -48.82 -11.51
CA GLN A 567 2.56 -49.89 -10.55
C GLN A 567 3.91 -50.35 -10.00
N PRO A 568 4.04 -50.49 -8.67
CA PRO A 568 5.25 -51.00 -8.04
C PRO A 568 5.65 -52.40 -8.53
N ASP A 569 6.93 -52.59 -8.84
CA ASP A 569 7.54 -53.89 -9.11
C ASP A 569 8.44 -54.30 -7.92
N PRO A 570 8.11 -55.37 -7.18
CA PRO A 570 8.90 -55.82 -6.03
C PRO A 570 10.38 -56.09 -6.33
N THR A 571 10.71 -56.44 -7.58
CA THR A 571 12.09 -56.75 -7.98
C THR A 571 12.98 -55.51 -8.11
N THR A 572 12.37 -54.33 -8.26
CA THR A 572 13.08 -53.04 -8.38
C THR A 572 13.37 -52.39 -7.03
N MET A 573 12.89 -52.98 -5.93
CA MET A 573 13.11 -52.46 -4.59
C MET A 573 14.44 -52.91 -4.00
N LYS A 574 15.16 -51.95 -3.40
CA LYS A 574 16.38 -52.22 -2.65
C LYS A 574 16.32 -51.52 -1.30
N SER A 575 16.57 -52.26 -0.23
CA SER A 575 16.73 -51.69 1.11
C SER A 575 18.18 -51.31 1.34
N ILE A 576 18.43 -50.08 1.82
CA ILE A 576 19.76 -49.65 2.25
C ILE A 576 19.75 -49.45 3.76
N ALA A 577 20.72 -50.05 4.45
CA ALA A 577 20.89 -49.89 5.89
C ALA A 577 21.04 -48.40 6.26
N GLY A 578 20.07 -47.89 7.04
CA GLY A 578 20.06 -46.51 7.54
C GLY A 578 19.52 -45.44 6.59
N ARG A 579 19.09 -45.78 5.36
CA ARG A 579 18.55 -44.81 4.37
C ARG A 579 17.17 -45.18 3.81
N GLY A 580 16.48 -46.13 4.44
CA GLY A 580 15.15 -46.55 4.02
C GLY A 580 15.13 -47.43 2.76
N MET A 581 13.99 -47.46 2.09
CA MET A 581 13.76 -48.23 0.86
C MET A 581 14.00 -47.34 -0.36
N LEU A 582 14.61 -47.91 -1.40
CA LEU A 582 14.78 -47.29 -2.71
C LEU A 582 14.04 -48.10 -3.78
N VAL A 583 13.57 -47.41 -4.81
CA VAL A 583 13.01 -48.03 -6.03
C VAL A 583 13.89 -47.66 -7.22
N GLU A 584 14.26 -48.66 -8.02
CA GLU A 584 15.01 -48.48 -9.25
C GLU A 584 14.04 -48.24 -10.42
N LEU A 585 14.04 -47.03 -10.98
CA LEU A 585 13.20 -46.64 -12.10
C LEU A 585 14.05 -46.15 -13.26
N ARG A 586 14.03 -46.89 -14.38
CA ARG A 586 14.80 -46.60 -15.60
C ARG A 586 16.30 -46.34 -15.35
N GLY A 587 16.89 -47.02 -14.37
CA GLY A 587 18.31 -46.88 -14.00
C GLY A 587 18.62 -45.76 -13.01
N GLU A 588 17.62 -45.00 -12.55
CA GLU A 588 17.73 -44.05 -11.43
C GLU A 588 17.20 -44.70 -10.14
N TYR A 589 17.86 -44.46 -9.00
CA TYR A 589 17.39 -44.92 -7.69
C TYR A 589 16.67 -43.78 -6.98
N LEU A 590 15.37 -43.94 -6.75
CA LEU A 590 14.55 -42.96 -6.04
C LEU A 590 14.25 -43.42 -4.62
N PRO A 591 14.31 -42.52 -3.61
CA PRO A 591 13.82 -42.83 -2.28
C PRO A 591 12.34 -43.16 -2.31
N LEU A 592 11.95 -44.23 -1.62
CA LEU A 592 10.56 -44.65 -1.49
C LEU A 592 9.98 -44.17 -0.16
N LEU A 593 9.00 -43.29 -0.25
CA LEU A 593 8.15 -42.88 0.85
C LEU A 593 6.83 -43.64 0.80
N VAL A 594 6.32 -44.03 1.97
CA VAL A 594 5.03 -44.69 2.10
C VAL A 594 4.07 -43.71 2.77
N LEU A 595 3.04 -43.26 2.04
CA LEU A 595 2.17 -42.18 2.53
C LEU A 595 1.47 -42.57 3.84
N SER A 596 1.01 -43.82 3.96
CA SER A 596 0.37 -44.34 5.19
C SER A 596 1.24 -44.26 6.43
N GLN A 597 2.56 -44.43 6.28
CA GLN A 597 3.51 -44.32 7.39
C GLN A 597 3.73 -42.86 7.80
N LEU A 598 3.75 -41.95 6.82
CA LEU A 598 3.92 -40.51 7.05
C LEU A 598 2.70 -39.87 7.69
N THR A 599 1.50 -40.34 7.36
CA THR A 599 0.23 -39.81 7.87
C THR A 599 -0.30 -40.60 9.07
N ALA A 600 0.38 -41.69 9.46
CA ALA A 600 -0.07 -42.65 10.48
C ALA A 600 -1.49 -43.20 10.20
N THR A 601 -1.79 -43.46 8.92
CA THR A 601 -3.09 -44.00 8.48
C THR A 601 -3.10 -45.53 8.53
N GLU A 602 -4.12 -46.09 9.18
CA GLU A 602 -4.36 -47.54 9.22
C GLU A 602 -5.14 -48.02 7.97
N GLY A 603 -4.98 -49.30 7.61
CA GLY A 603 -5.77 -49.92 6.52
C GLY A 603 -5.28 -49.64 5.11
N ALA A 604 -4.04 -49.16 4.95
CA ALA A 604 -3.41 -48.93 3.66
C ALA A 604 -3.14 -50.23 2.89
N ALA A 605 -3.11 -50.13 1.56
CA ALA A 605 -2.83 -51.24 0.66
C ALA A 605 -1.42 -51.81 0.88
N SER A 606 -1.27 -53.10 0.54
CA SER A 606 0.05 -53.71 0.46
C SER A 606 0.85 -53.05 -0.67
N PHE A 607 2.18 -53.15 -0.62
CA PHE A 607 3.03 -52.60 -1.68
C PHE A 607 2.66 -53.12 -3.07
N GLU A 608 2.25 -54.39 -3.19
CA GLU A 608 1.93 -55.03 -4.48
C GLU A 608 0.61 -54.52 -5.09
N ASP A 609 -0.29 -54.03 -4.24
CA ASP A 609 -1.63 -53.57 -4.62
C ASP A 609 -1.71 -52.04 -4.76
N GLY A 610 -0.66 -51.32 -4.38
CA GLY A 610 -0.59 -49.87 -4.42
C GLY A 610 -0.13 -49.30 -5.78
N LEU A 611 0.05 -47.98 -5.81
CA LEU A 611 0.58 -47.21 -6.92
C LEU A 611 1.75 -46.35 -6.45
N LEU A 612 2.78 -46.26 -7.28
CA LEU A 612 3.92 -45.36 -7.08
C LEU A 612 3.70 -44.08 -7.86
N LEU A 613 3.69 -42.96 -7.15
CA LEU A 613 3.73 -41.62 -7.70
C LEU A 613 5.16 -41.11 -7.68
N VAL A 614 5.73 -40.83 -8.85
CA VAL A 614 7.03 -40.16 -8.94
C VAL A 614 6.79 -38.67 -8.82
N LEU A 615 7.24 -38.10 -7.71
CA LEU A 615 7.09 -36.69 -7.38
C LEU A 615 8.41 -35.96 -7.56
N GLU A 616 8.36 -34.74 -8.09
CA GLU A 616 9.53 -33.87 -8.24
C GLU A 616 9.32 -32.53 -7.54
N ALA A 617 10.31 -32.14 -6.75
CA ALA A 617 10.43 -30.79 -6.20
C ALA A 617 11.90 -30.40 -6.09
N GLU A 618 12.20 -29.12 -6.37
CA GLU A 618 13.56 -28.56 -6.25
C GLU A 618 14.63 -29.39 -6.99
N GLY A 619 14.27 -29.93 -8.17
CA GLY A 619 15.15 -30.74 -9.03
C GLY A 619 15.41 -32.17 -8.54
N ASN A 620 14.71 -32.61 -7.49
CA ASN A 620 14.88 -33.93 -6.89
C ASN A 620 13.59 -34.73 -6.98
N LYS A 621 13.75 -36.03 -7.23
CA LYS A 621 12.65 -36.97 -7.37
C LYS A 621 12.53 -37.90 -6.17
N VAL A 622 11.30 -38.19 -5.78
CA VAL A 622 10.95 -39.17 -4.75
C VAL A 622 9.79 -40.03 -5.25
N ALA A 623 9.76 -41.30 -4.87
CA ALA A 623 8.63 -42.17 -5.14
C ALA A 623 7.72 -42.21 -3.90
N LEU A 624 6.43 -41.92 -4.07
CA LEU A 624 5.42 -41.98 -3.02
C LEU A 624 4.45 -43.13 -3.29
N LEU A 625 4.37 -44.08 -2.37
CA LEU A 625 3.40 -45.17 -2.42
C LEU A 625 2.03 -44.70 -1.88
N VAL A 626 0.99 -44.90 -2.68
CA VAL A 626 -0.42 -44.67 -2.35
C VAL A 626 -1.26 -45.89 -2.73
N ASP A 627 -2.51 -45.96 -2.29
CA ASP A 627 -3.35 -47.13 -2.60
C ASP A 627 -4.01 -47.01 -3.98
N ALA A 628 -4.60 -45.84 -4.27
CA ALA A 628 -5.27 -45.61 -5.54
C ALA A 628 -5.25 -44.13 -5.96
N LEU A 629 -5.40 -43.93 -7.27
CA LEU A 629 -5.68 -42.66 -7.91
C LEU A 629 -7.18 -42.57 -8.20
N VAL A 630 -7.85 -41.58 -7.63
CA VAL A 630 -9.30 -41.39 -7.82
C VAL A 630 -9.56 -40.52 -9.04
N GLY A 631 -8.81 -39.44 -9.22
CA GLY A 631 -8.97 -38.54 -10.35
C GLY A 631 -8.39 -37.14 -10.12
N GLN A 632 -8.43 -36.32 -11.16
CA GLN A 632 -7.98 -34.92 -11.09
C GLN A 632 -9.14 -34.00 -10.69
N GLU A 633 -8.89 -33.12 -9.73
CA GLU A 633 -9.86 -32.15 -9.22
C GLU A 633 -9.21 -30.77 -9.07
N GLN A 634 -9.99 -29.71 -9.32
CA GLN A 634 -9.58 -28.35 -9.01
C GLN A 634 -9.99 -28.01 -7.58
N VAL A 635 -9.01 -27.73 -6.73
CA VAL A 635 -9.23 -27.56 -5.30
C VAL A 635 -8.77 -26.19 -4.82
N VAL A 636 -9.59 -25.58 -3.97
CA VAL A 636 -9.25 -24.33 -3.29
C VAL A 636 -8.42 -24.67 -2.05
N ILE A 637 -7.21 -24.13 -1.94
CA ILE A 637 -6.37 -24.26 -0.76
C ILE A 637 -6.90 -23.34 0.34
N LYS A 638 -7.27 -23.93 1.48
CA LYS A 638 -7.52 -23.23 2.73
C LYS A 638 -6.33 -23.43 3.67
N SER A 639 -5.78 -22.33 4.19
CA SER A 639 -4.69 -22.39 5.16
C SER A 639 -5.18 -23.00 6.47
N LEU A 640 -4.41 -23.98 6.97
CA LEU A 640 -4.63 -24.62 8.28
C LEU A 640 -3.98 -23.84 9.43
N GLU A 641 -3.05 -22.93 9.14
CA GLU A 641 -2.14 -22.31 10.12
C GLU A 641 -2.83 -21.39 11.13
N ARG A 642 -4.03 -20.88 10.81
CA ARG A 642 -4.77 -19.99 11.70
C ARG A 642 -5.33 -20.73 12.93
N ASN A 643 -5.57 -22.04 12.79
CA ASN A 643 -6.26 -22.87 13.78
C ASN A 643 -5.42 -24.07 14.26
N TYR A 644 -4.39 -24.46 13.49
CA TYR A 644 -3.58 -25.64 13.73
C TYR A 644 -2.09 -25.28 13.71
N ARG A 645 -1.28 -25.98 14.51
CA ARG A 645 0.19 -25.89 14.39
C ARG A 645 0.61 -26.44 13.03
N LYS A 646 1.72 -25.94 12.48
CA LYS A 646 2.29 -26.43 11.22
C LYS A 646 2.43 -27.95 11.27
N VAL A 647 1.67 -28.65 10.44
CA VAL A 647 1.70 -30.10 10.31
C VAL A 647 2.76 -30.45 9.26
N GLY A 648 3.67 -31.37 9.56
CA GLY A 648 4.67 -31.82 8.60
C GLY A 648 4.01 -32.40 7.35
N TYR A 649 4.61 -32.15 6.18
CA TYR A 649 4.18 -32.69 4.88
C TYR A 649 2.83 -32.20 4.34
N ILE A 650 2.16 -31.25 5.00
CA ILE A 650 0.85 -30.72 4.57
C ILE A 650 0.97 -29.23 4.21
N ALA A 651 0.57 -28.88 2.99
CA ALA A 651 0.55 -27.50 2.48
C ALA A 651 -0.74 -26.75 2.89
N GLY A 652 -1.84 -27.48 3.10
CA GLY A 652 -3.14 -26.91 3.46
C GLY A 652 -4.24 -27.95 3.43
N ALA A 653 -5.49 -27.50 3.43
CA ALA A 653 -6.64 -28.37 3.28
C ALA A 653 -7.61 -27.82 2.24
N THR A 654 -8.44 -28.71 1.70
CA THR A 654 -9.57 -28.37 0.85
C THR A 654 -10.82 -29.11 1.32
N ILE A 655 -11.96 -28.73 0.76
CA ILE A 655 -13.24 -29.39 1.02
C ILE A 655 -13.69 -30.01 -0.30
N LEU A 656 -13.76 -31.33 -0.34
CA LEU A 656 -14.26 -32.05 -1.52
C LEU A 656 -15.79 -32.02 -1.57
N GLY A 657 -16.36 -32.42 -2.71
CA GLY A 657 -17.82 -32.42 -2.95
C GLY A 657 -18.66 -33.15 -1.91
N GLU A 658 -18.10 -34.04 -1.10
CA GLU A 658 -18.84 -34.70 0.00
C GLU A 658 -18.89 -33.89 1.30
N GLY A 659 -18.31 -32.68 1.31
CA GLY A 659 -18.09 -31.90 2.54
C GLY A 659 -16.96 -32.44 3.42
N ARG A 660 -16.26 -33.50 2.99
CA ARG A 660 -15.06 -34.03 3.67
C ARG A 660 -13.88 -33.08 3.48
N VAL A 661 -13.17 -32.84 4.58
CA VAL A 661 -11.91 -32.10 4.58
C VAL A 661 -10.80 -33.04 4.10
N THR A 662 -10.06 -32.60 3.09
CA THR A 662 -8.97 -33.36 2.46
C THR A 662 -7.69 -32.55 2.54
N LEU A 663 -6.60 -33.21 2.94
CA LEU A 663 -5.32 -32.56 3.12
C LEU A 663 -4.54 -32.49 1.81
N ILE A 664 -3.86 -31.37 1.58
CA ILE A 664 -3.03 -31.14 0.40
C ILE A 664 -1.58 -31.39 0.80
N LEU A 665 -0.89 -32.29 0.10
CA LEU A 665 0.49 -32.65 0.41
C LEU A 665 1.47 -31.55 0.00
N ASP A 666 2.42 -31.24 0.88
CA ASP A 666 3.59 -30.42 0.59
C ASP A 666 4.73 -31.31 0.05
N VAL A 667 4.79 -31.41 -1.28
CA VAL A 667 5.78 -32.25 -1.97
C VAL A 667 7.21 -31.79 -1.72
N ALA A 668 7.47 -30.50 -1.57
CA ALA A 668 8.81 -30.00 -1.27
C ALA A 668 9.29 -30.49 0.09
N SER A 669 8.40 -30.50 1.09
CA SER A 669 8.72 -31.06 2.41
C SER A 669 8.88 -32.58 2.40
N LEU A 670 8.10 -33.31 1.58
CA LEU A 670 8.28 -34.76 1.39
C LEU A 670 9.65 -35.08 0.77
N VAL A 671 10.05 -34.35 -0.27
CA VAL A 671 11.35 -34.53 -0.94
C VAL A 671 12.52 -34.21 0.00
N ARG A 672 12.38 -33.19 0.87
CA ARG A 672 13.39 -32.88 1.89
C ARG A 672 13.54 -33.98 2.93
N ALA A 673 12.43 -34.50 3.47
CA ALA A 673 12.49 -35.57 4.47
C ALA A 673 12.99 -36.91 3.90
N ALA A 674 12.88 -37.14 2.59
CA ALA A 674 13.47 -38.31 1.97
C ALA A 674 15.01 -38.24 1.85
N ARG A 675 15.61 -37.05 2.06
CA ARG A 675 17.06 -36.84 2.01
C ARG A 675 17.74 -36.93 3.37
N GLU A 676 17.02 -36.58 4.43
CA GLU A 676 17.46 -36.68 5.83
C GLU A 676 17.38 -38.12 6.33
#